data_AF-A0A1H3STC6-F1
#
_entry.id   AF-A0A1H3STC6-F1
#
_cell.length_a   1.000
_cell.length_b   1.000
_cell.length_c   1.000
_cell.angle_alpha   90.00
_cell.angle_beta   90.00
_cell.angle_gamma   90.00
#
_symmetry.space_group_name_H-M   'P 1'
#
loop_
_entity.id
_entity.type
_entity.pdbx_description
1 polymer ?
#
loop_
_entity_poly.entity_id
_entity_poly.type
_entity_poly.pdbx_seq_one_letter_code
_entity_poly.pdbx_strand_id
1 'polypeptide(L)'
;MRRMRTRLIAVAAAFALLAAGFTAVGGAAAPAEALSGSDFNPGNIISDAKFFNGQAMDPAGIQNFLNGQVPNCRAGYTCLKSWTETTGSRPADAMCGAYNGAANESAATIIYKVGLVCGVSQKVLLVLLQKEQSLVTDTFPSAGQFRSATGFACPDTAPCDAEYYGFYNQVYKAAWQYKRYTNPPGTSAFFTWYPVGQTSNVRYHPNAACGSSPVVIQNKATAGLYYYTPYQPNAVALSNLYGGQSDGCSSYGNRNFWRLYWDWFGSPTDVDLSPVGTIDSATATLTTATISGWTFDPETPLPVDVHVYVNGTYLTGSFGGIFRAQSPRPDVQAAYPTYGANHGYVITLPMPTATTQFCLYAINLGQGSNTTLGCRTVSKPTGPPIGNIESATLTNNTVSLQGWAIDPDSTASIQVHVYVNGAWGGAYDATVNRPDVARVMPGYGAAHGFSISGVTVPVGTSQVCVYGIDKAGVIENSQLGCKTVSTASGPPKGNIEGLSAKPGTISLSGWTLDPDTPSPIDVHVYVNGAWGGLTTANGARPDVGRVFPGYGDAHGFSIDLPARGGANSVCAYGYNVMGGANTLLGCRTVQVPGGVPFGNVESVSVANGKITVSGWTIDPDSIGSIDAHVYVNDGWGGLTTANLSRPDVARAFPDYGDKHGFQITVPARAGNNRVCVYAINTGTGSDNTRFPCIDVAG
;
A
#
# COMPACT_ATOMS: atom_id res chain seq x y z
N MET A 1 -33.09 -56.77 -44.77
CA MET A 1 -32.63 -56.21 -43.49
C MET A 1 -33.25 -54.83 -43.32
N ARG A 2 -33.95 -54.64 -42.20
CA ARG A 2 -35.04 -53.67 -41.98
C ARG A 2 -34.57 -52.21 -41.87
N ARG A 3 -35.34 -51.33 -42.51
CA ARG A 3 -35.27 -49.85 -42.47
C ARG A 3 -36.05 -49.29 -41.28
N MET A 4 -35.46 -48.29 -40.63
CA MET A 4 -35.98 -47.00 -40.13
C MET A 4 -37.51 -46.75 -40.17
N ARG A 5 -38.11 -46.33 -39.03
CA ARG A 5 -39.28 -45.41 -38.89
C ARG A 5 -39.56 -45.00 -37.42
N THR A 6 -39.33 -43.71 -37.13
CA THR A 6 -40.24 -42.68 -36.54
C THR A 6 -41.09 -42.92 -35.26
N ARG A 7 -40.74 -42.16 -34.19
CA ARG A 7 -41.51 -41.30 -33.24
C ARG A 7 -42.81 -41.76 -32.48
N LEU A 8 -42.80 -41.40 -31.18
CA LEU A 8 -43.81 -40.68 -30.34
C LEU A 8 -44.81 -41.43 -29.40
N ILE A 9 -44.68 -41.10 -28.09
CA ILE A 9 -45.70 -40.80 -27.04
C ILE A 9 -46.00 -41.81 -25.90
N ALA A 10 -45.68 -41.35 -24.67
CA ALA A 10 -46.33 -41.48 -23.34
C ALA A 10 -46.38 -42.84 -22.60
N VAL A 11 -46.46 -42.96 -21.26
CA VAL A 11 -46.32 -42.14 -20.01
C VAL A 11 -46.51 -43.17 -18.86
N ALA A 12 -45.92 -42.90 -17.69
CA ALA A 12 -46.27 -43.42 -16.35
C ALA A 12 -46.06 -44.91 -16.01
N ALA A 13 -45.03 -45.17 -15.19
CA ALA A 13 -45.14 -45.90 -13.91
C ALA A 13 -43.74 -46.14 -13.32
N ALA A 14 -43.21 -45.20 -12.54
CA ALA A 14 -42.09 -45.44 -11.61
C ALA A 14 -41.95 -44.29 -10.60
N PHE A 15 -42.99 -44.02 -9.81
CA PHE A 15 -42.90 -43.20 -8.60
C PHE A 15 -43.86 -43.79 -7.55
N ALA A 16 -43.45 -44.90 -6.94
CA ALA A 16 -44.02 -45.40 -5.69
C ALA A 16 -43.10 -46.51 -5.16
N LEU A 17 -42.27 -46.16 -4.15
CA LEU A 17 -41.70 -47.02 -3.08
C LEU A 17 -40.31 -46.53 -2.67
N LEU A 18 -40.28 -45.50 -1.81
CA LEU A 18 -39.31 -45.30 -0.72
C LEU A 18 -39.70 -44.03 0.05
N ALA A 19 -40.89 -44.07 0.65
CA ALA A 19 -41.34 -43.13 1.66
C ALA A 19 -41.71 -43.94 2.90
N ALA A 20 -40.69 -44.29 3.69
CA ALA A 20 -40.86 -44.81 5.05
C ALA A 20 -39.58 -44.52 5.85
N GLY A 21 -39.71 -43.71 6.90
CA GLY A 21 -38.80 -43.79 8.06
C GLY A 21 -37.75 -42.70 8.22
N PHE A 22 -38.12 -41.42 8.23
CA PHE A 22 -37.45 -40.43 9.08
C PHE A 22 -38.53 -39.72 9.90
N THR A 23 -38.91 -40.33 11.03
CA THR A 23 -39.64 -39.62 12.07
C THR A 23 -38.68 -38.58 12.62
N ALA A 24 -38.83 -37.34 12.16
CA ALA A 24 -38.30 -36.19 12.86
C ALA A 24 -38.87 -36.23 14.28
N VAL A 25 -38.05 -36.62 15.25
CA VAL A 25 -38.28 -36.23 16.64
C VAL A 25 -38.00 -34.74 16.66
N GLY A 26 -38.98 -33.96 16.20
CA GLY A 26 -39.08 -32.57 16.57
C GLY A 26 -39.28 -32.58 18.07
N GLY A 27 -38.19 -32.40 18.82
CA GLY A 27 -38.30 -31.82 20.13
C GLY A 27 -39.02 -30.50 19.91
N ALA A 28 -40.33 -30.48 20.17
CA ALA A 28 -41.04 -29.23 20.31
C ALA A 28 -40.21 -28.42 21.29
N ALA A 29 -39.72 -27.27 20.85
CA ALA A 29 -39.30 -26.25 21.79
C ALA A 29 -40.44 -26.16 22.81
N ALA A 30 -40.12 -26.33 24.09
CA ALA A 30 -41.10 -26.09 25.13
C ALA A 30 -41.77 -24.74 24.81
N PRO A 31 -43.11 -24.64 24.85
CA PRO A 31 -43.75 -23.36 24.62
C PRO A 31 -43.09 -22.36 25.56
N ALA A 32 -42.65 -21.21 25.03
CA ALA A 32 -42.19 -20.12 25.88
C ALA A 32 -43.29 -19.88 26.91
N GLU A 33 -43.01 -20.14 28.19
CA GLU A 33 -43.98 -19.91 29.24
C GLU A 33 -44.36 -18.43 29.17
N ALA A 34 -45.63 -18.16 28.93
CA ALA A 34 -46.12 -16.79 28.87
C ALA A 34 -45.91 -16.17 30.25
N LEU A 35 -45.26 -15.01 30.31
CA LEU A 35 -45.04 -14.23 31.52
C LEU A 35 -46.36 -14.13 32.30
N SER A 36 -46.38 -14.63 33.52
CA SER A 36 -47.58 -14.69 34.36
C SER A 36 -47.49 -13.67 35.47
N GLY A 37 -48.64 -13.15 35.92
CA GLY A 37 -48.70 -12.29 37.10
C GLY A 37 -48.18 -12.96 38.38
N SER A 38 -48.13 -14.30 38.41
CA SER A 38 -47.51 -15.06 39.49
C SER A 38 -46.00 -14.88 39.60
N ASP A 39 -45.33 -14.46 38.52
CA ASP A 39 -43.87 -14.30 38.46
C ASP A 39 -43.43 -12.93 39.01
N PHE A 40 -44.39 -12.03 39.28
CA PHE A 40 -44.11 -10.74 39.87
C PHE A 40 -43.72 -10.90 41.35
N ASN A 41 -42.45 -10.65 41.66
CA ASN A 41 -41.97 -10.57 43.03
C ASN A 41 -41.92 -9.10 43.50
N PRO A 42 -42.81 -8.67 44.42
CA PRO A 42 -42.80 -7.29 44.92
C PRO A 42 -41.51 -6.95 45.68
N GLY A 43 -40.81 -7.94 46.23
CA GLY A 43 -39.56 -7.75 46.95
C GLY A 43 -38.32 -7.64 46.06
N ASN A 44 -38.40 -8.10 44.81
CA ASN A 44 -37.31 -8.12 43.84
C ASN A 44 -37.86 -7.87 42.44
N ILE A 45 -38.25 -6.62 42.16
CA ILE A 45 -38.84 -6.23 40.87
C ILE A 45 -37.78 -6.30 39.76
N ILE A 46 -36.53 -5.98 40.11
CA ILE A 46 -35.35 -6.02 39.25
C ILE A 46 -34.10 -6.10 40.14
N SER A 47 -33.08 -6.83 39.70
CA SER A 47 -31.82 -6.94 40.45
C SER A 47 -31.00 -5.65 40.40
N ASP A 48 -30.22 -5.38 41.45
CA ASP A 48 -29.26 -4.25 41.46
C ASP A 48 -28.28 -4.33 40.28
N ALA A 49 -27.85 -5.54 39.91
CA ALA A 49 -26.92 -5.77 38.81
C ALA A 49 -27.51 -5.34 37.46
N LYS A 50 -28.79 -5.64 37.18
CA LYS A 50 -29.44 -5.23 35.93
C LYS A 50 -29.85 -3.75 35.95
N PHE A 51 -30.23 -3.22 37.10
CA PHE A 51 -30.70 -1.82 37.23
C PHE A 51 -29.55 -0.80 37.17
N PHE A 52 -28.45 -1.07 37.86
CA PHE A 52 -27.31 -0.16 37.98
C PHE A 52 -26.13 -0.50 37.03
N ASN A 53 -26.38 -1.27 35.97
CA ASN A 53 -25.41 -1.50 34.91
C ASN A 53 -25.39 -0.32 33.92
N GLY A 54 -24.55 0.68 34.17
CA GLY A 54 -24.38 1.86 33.29
C GLY A 54 -23.77 1.56 31.91
N GLN A 55 -23.44 0.31 31.59
CA GLN A 55 -22.91 -0.13 30.30
C GLN A 55 -23.81 -1.17 29.62
N ALA A 56 -25.11 -1.19 29.94
CA ALA A 56 -26.04 -2.22 29.50
C ALA A 56 -26.35 -2.20 27.98
N MET A 57 -26.18 -1.05 27.32
CA MET A 57 -26.30 -0.90 25.86
C MET A 57 -25.36 0.21 25.38
N ASP A 58 -24.75 0.02 24.21
CA ASP A 58 -23.98 1.06 23.52
C ASP A 58 -24.90 1.96 22.65
N PRO A 59 -24.41 3.09 22.10
CA PRO A 59 -25.25 3.99 21.30
C PRO A 59 -25.91 3.31 20.09
N ALA A 60 -25.18 2.42 19.40
CA ALA A 60 -25.68 1.71 18.23
C ALA A 60 -26.80 0.73 18.59
N GLY A 61 -26.62 -0.03 19.67
CA GLY A 61 -27.63 -0.93 20.21
C GLY A 61 -28.92 -0.20 20.62
N ILE A 62 -28.80 0.95 21.28
CA ILE A 62 -29.97 1.77 21.65
C ILE A 62 -30.68 2.29 20.39
N GLN A 63 -29.93 2.83 19.42
CA GLN A 63 -30.53 3.33 18.19
C GLN A 63 -31.25 2.22 17.41
N ASN A 64 -30.66 1.02 17.33
CA ASN A 64 -31.27 -0.14 16.69
C ASN A 64 -32.54 -0.58 17.43
N PHE A 65 -32.53 -0.59 18.76
CA PHE A 65 -33.71 -0.88 19.56
C PHE A 65 -34.84 0.12 19.27
N LEU A 66 -34.55 1.43 19.31
CA LEU A 66 -35.54 2.48 19.01
C LEU A 66 -36.09 2.37 17.58
N ASN A 67 -35.23 2.05 16.60
CA ASN A 67 -35.65 1.81 15.21
C ASN A 67 -36.59 0.61 15.10
N GLY A 68 -36.38 -0.45 15.88
CA GLY A 68 -37.22 -1.63 15.93
C GLY A 68 -38.60 -1.39 16.56
N GLN A 69 -38.67 -0.55 17.61
CA GLN A 69 -39.93 -0.21 18.27
C GLN A 69 -40.85 0.66 17.39
N VAL A 70 -40.27 1.60 16.65
CA VAL A 70 -41.01 2.48 15.73
C VAL A 70 -40.36 2.45 14.35
N PRO A 71 -40.69 1.49 13.47
CA PRO A 71 -40.14 1.45 12.12
C PRO A 71 -40.49 2.68 11.28
N ASN A 72 -41.73 3.19 11.41
CA ASN A 72 -42.22 4.35 10.68
C ASN A 72 -42.75 5.40 11.67
N CYS A 73 -42.20 6.62 11.61
CA CYS A 73 -42.73 7.76 12.35
C CYS A 73 -43.88 8.40 11.56
N ARG A 74 -44.94 8.85 12.23
CA ARG A 74 -46.04 9.55 11.55
C ARG A 74 -45.52 10.83 10.92
N ALA A 75 -45.90 11.07 9.66
CA ALA A 75 -45.52 12.27 8.93
C ALA A 75 -45.86 13.55 9.72
N GLY A 76 -44.91 14.47 9.83
CA GLY A 76 -45.04 15.72 10.57
C GLY A 76 -44.64 15.66 12.05
N TYR A 77 -44.29 14.48 12.58
CA TYR A 77 -43.82 14.30 13.95
C TYR A 77 -42.35 13.85 14.00
N THR A 78 -41.67 14.13 15.12
CA THR A 78 -40.32 13.64 15.41
C THR A 78 -40.39 12.57 16.49
N CYS A 79 -40.25 11.30 16.11
CA CYS A 79 -40.25 10.18 17.05
C CYS A 79 -38.94 10.12 17.85
N LEU A 80 -38.94 9.44 19.00
CA LEU A 80 -37.76 9.34 19.88
C LEU A 80 -36.49 8.87 19.14
N LYS A 81 -36.63 7.89 18.22
CA LYS A 81 -35.52 7.39 17.39
C LYS A 81 -34.84 8.45 16.51
N SER A 82 -35.52 9.55 16.22
CA SER A 82 -35.05 10.65 15.36
C SER A 82 -34.91 11.96 16.13
N TRP A 83 -35.12 11.96 17.44
CA TRP A 83 -34.99 13.14 18.28
C TRP A 83 -33.52 13.51 18.45
N THR A 84 -33.23 14.81 18.33
CA THR A 84 -31.92 15.39 18.62
C THR A 84 -32.07 16.66 19.46
N GLU A 85 -31.11 16.89 20.35
CA GLU A 85 -31.08 18.08 21.22
C GLU A 85 -29.62 18.49 21.49
N THR A 86 -29.36 19.80 21.61
CA THR A 86 -28.07 20.29 22.12
C THR A 86 -28.05 20.21 23.64
N THR A 87 -27.14 19.43 24.19
CA THR A 87 -27.04 19.19 25.64
C THR A 87 -25.97 20.06 26.29
N GLY A 88 -26.21 20.46 27.54
CA GLY A 88 -25.22 21.18 28.36
C GLY A 88 -24.35 20.23 29.19
N SER A 89 -23.09 20.62 29.44
CA SER A 89 -22.20 19.87 30.33
C SER A 89 -22.61 20.02 31.81
N ARG A 90 -22.38 18.98 32.61
CA ARG A 90 -22.64 18.96 34.06
C ARG A 90 -21.41 18.43 34.81
N PRO A 91 -20.98 19.07 35.91
CA PRO A 91 -19.90 18.54 36.73
C PRO A 91 -20.32 17.25 37.44
N ALA A 92 -19.34 16.44 37.86
CA ALA A 92 -19.59 15.26 38.67
C ALA A 92 -20.09 15.64 40.07
N ASP A 93 -20.95 14.80 40.64
CA ASP A 93 -21.39 14.86 42.03
C ASP A 93 -21.47 13.45 42.65
N ALA A 94 -22.08 13.32 43.83
CA ALA A 94 -22.20 12.04 44.53
C ALA A 94 -23.13 11.01 43.85
N MET A 95 -23.95 11.44 42.89
CA MET A 95 -24.93 10.60 42.19
C MET A 95 -24.41 10.19 40.81
N CYS A 96 -23.81 11.12 40.07
CA CYS A 96 -23.35 10.91 38.69
C CYS A 96 -21.96 11.52 38.45
N GLY A 97 -21.19 10.89 37.57
CA GLY A 97 -19.97 11.46 36.99
C GLY A 97 -20.25 12.66 36.08
N ALA A 98 -19.17 13.28 35.58
CA ALA A 98 -19.28 14.46 34.73
C ALA A 98 -19.93 14.12 33.38
N TYR A 99 -20.95 14.87 32.99
CA TYR A 99 -21.57 14.78 31.67
C TYR A 99 -20.96 15.84 30.75
N ASN A 100 -20.39 15.41 29.63
CA ASN A 100 -19.88 16.32 28.60
C ASN A 100 -20.92 16.48 27.50
N GLY A 101 -21.51 17.68 27.43
CA GLY A 101 -22.53 18.04 26.46
C GLY A 101 -21.98 18.21 25.04
N ALA A 102 -22.86 18.12 24.05
CA ALA A 102 -22.52 18.33 22.65
C ALA A 102 -23.74 18.86 21.87
N ALA A 103 -23.48 19.45 20.70
CA ALA A 103 -24.53 19.88 19.79
C ALA A 103 -25.20 18.68 19.12
N ASN A 104 -26.53 18.74 18.94
CA ASN A 104 -27.32 17.77 18.19
C ASN A 104 -27.13 16.31 18.64
N GLU A 105 -27.06 16.04 19.94
CA GLU A 105 -27.00 14.65 20.42
C GLU A 105 -28.32 13.94 20.13
N SER A 106 -28.23 12.73 19.57
CA SER A 106 -29.39 11.87 19.40
C SER A 106 -29.94 11.41 20.76
N ALA A 107 -31.23 11.06 20.82
CA ALA A 107 -31.81 10.45 22.01
C ALA A 107 -31.03 9.20 22.45
N ALA A 108 -30.54 8.38 21.51
CA ALA A 108 -29.71 7.21 21.80
C ALA A 108 -28.39 7.59 22.50
N THR A 109 -27.72 8.64 22.02
CA THR A 109 -26.50 9.17 22.64
C THR A 109 -26.77 9.72 24.05
N ILE A 110 -27.87 10.45 24.23
CA ILE A 110 -28.25 11.02 25.53
C ILE A 110 -28.52 9.90 26.54
N ILE A 111 -29.34 8.90 26.17
CA ILE A 111 -29.65 7.74 27.03
C ILE A 111 -28.36 6.99 27.39
N TYR A 112 -27.48 6.75 26.42
CA TYR A 112 -26.19 6.12 26.64
C TYR A 112 -25.34 6.90 27.65
N LYS A 113 -25.08 8.18 27.38
CA LYS A 113 -24.20 9.01 28.20
C LYS A 113 -24.75 9.17 29.62
N VAL A 114 -26.06 9.42 29.78
CA VAL A 114 -26.68 9.52 31.11
C VAL A 114 -26.53 8.22 31.88
N GLY A 115 -26.87 7.09 31.26
CA GLY A 115 -26.75 5.78 31.92
C GLY A 115 -25.32 5.47 32.35
N LEU A 116 -24.34 5.81 31.50
CA LEU A 116 -22.92 5.64 31.77
C LEU A 116 -22.47 6.48 32.97
N VAL A 117 -22.74 7.80 32.96
CA VAL A 117 -22.21 8.69 34.01
C VAL A 117 -22.92 8.51 35.34
N CYS A 118 -24.20 8.15 35.35
CA CYS A 118 -24.93 7.90 36.59
C CYS A 118 -24.81 6.45 37.08
N GLY A 119 -24.33 5.52 36.25
CA GLY A 119 -24.35 4.09 36.58
C GLY A 119 -25.76 3.55 36.71
N VAL A 120 -26.65 3.94 35.78
CA VAL A 120 -28.04 3.44 35.67
C VAL A 120 -28.21 2.85 34.27
N SER A 121 -28.86 1.70 34.18
CA SER A 121 -28.98 0.96 32.93
C SER A 121 -29.75 1.70 31.85
N GLN A 122 -29.19 1.72 30.64
CA GLN A 122 -29.86 2.27 29.45
C GLN A 122 -31.19 1.55 29.18
N LYS A 123 -31.26 0.24 29.46
CA LYS A 123 -32.49 -0.57 29.38
C LYS A 123 -33.55 -0.05 30.37
N VAL A 124 -33.14 0.27 31.59
CA VAL A 124 -34.03 0.87 32.62
C VAL A 124 -34.54 2.24 32.19
N LEU A 125 -33.67 3.10 31.64
CA LEU A 125 -34.08 4.42 31.15
C LEU A 125 -35.10 4.32 30.01
N LEU A 126 -34.91 3.37 29.08
CA LEU A 126 -35.87 3.10 28.01
C LEU A 126 -37.23 2.64 28.56
N VAL A 127 -37.23 1.70 29.52
CA VAL A 127 -38.47 1.25 30.18
C VAL A 127 -39.17 2.40 30.90
N LEU A 128 -38.40 3.28 31.56
CA LEU A 128 -38.95 4.43 32.26
C LEU A 128 -39.62 5.42 31.29
N LEU A 129 -38.94 5.78 30.18
CA LEU A 129 -39.50 6.66 29.14
C LEU A 129 -40.83 6.12 28.58
N GLN A 130 -40.94 4.79 28.45
CA GLN A 130 -42.17 4.16 28.00
C GLN A 130 -43.25 4.12 29.08
N LYS A 131 -42.90 3.72 30.30
CA LYS A 131 -43.85 3.64 31.41
C LYS A 131 -44.49 4.99 31.68
N GLU A 132 -43.69 6.06 31.67
CA GLU A 132 -44.11 7.38 32.15
C GLU A 132 -44.76 8.24 31.06
N GLN A 133 -44.34 8.10 29.80
CA GLN A 133 -44.83 8.95 28.70
C GLN A 133 -45.21 8.18 27.43
N SER A 134 -45.16 6.84 27.46
CA SER A 134 -45.36 5.97 26.28
C SER A 134 -44.45 6.33 25.09
N LEU A 135 -43.32 6.99 25.36
CA LEU A 135 -42.55 7.74 24.36
C LEU A 135 -41.74 6.84 23.41
N VAL A 136 -41.35 5.64 23.84
CA VAL A 136 -40.48 4.75 23.05
C VAL A 136 -41.23 4.15 21.87
N THR A 137 -42.52 3.82 22.05
CA THR A 137 -43.36 3.20 21.01
C THR A 137 -44.27 4.20 20.28
N ASP A 138 -44.25 5.48 20.67
CA ASP A 138 -45.14 6.48 20.10
C ASP A 138 -44.72 6.86 18.66
N THR A 139 -45.68 6.83 17.75
CA THR A 139 -45.48 7.21 16.34
C THR A 139 -45.77 8.69 16.09
N PHE A 140 -46.35 9.42 17.05
CA PHE A 140 -46.70 10.84 16.94
C PHE A 140 -46.50 11.60 18.27
N PRO A 141 -45.32 11.49 18.92
CA PRO A 141 -45.11 12.09 20.24
C PRO A 141 -45.27 13.61 20.21
N SER A 142 -45.94 14.11 21.23
CA SER A 142 -46.14 15.53 21.49
C SER A 142 -44.89 16.19 22.07
N ALA A 143 -44.76 17.50 21.91
CA ALA A 143 -43.70 18.27 22.57
C ALA A 143 -43.75 18.14 24.11
N GLY A 144 -44.94 17.92 24.68
CA GLY A 144 -45.12 17.68 26.12
C GLY A 144 -44.43 16.41 26.61
N GLN A 145 -44.47 15.33 25.80
CA GLN A 145 -43.80 14.08 26.14
C GLN A 145 -42.28 14.26 26.18
N PHE A 146 -41.67 14.99 25.25
CA PHE A 146 -40.23 15.28 25.34
C PHE A 146 -39.88 16.22 26.50
N ARG A 147 -40.74 17.22 26.75
CA ARG A 147 -40.54 18.18 27.85
C ARG A 147 -40.52 17.51 29.23
N SER A 148 -41.36 16.49 29.43
CA SER A 148 -41.55 15.79 30.71
C SER A 148 -41.35 14.28 30.57
N ALA A 149 -40.33 13.88 29.81
CA ALA A 149 -40.11 12.51 29.28
C ALA A 149 -40.11 11.37 30.30
N THR A 150 -39.78 11.66 31.56
CA THR A 150 -39.78 10.66 32.63
C THR A 150 -40.80 10.97 33.72
N GLY A 151 -41.49 12.12 33.67
CA GLY A 151 -42.33 12.56 34.79
C GLY A 151 -41.55 13.01 36.04
N PHE A 152 -40.23 13.19 35.94
CA PHE A 152 -39.44 13.70 37.06
C PHE A 152 -39.89 15.12 37.44
N ALA A 153 -40.17 15.32 38.73
CA ALA A 153 -40.71 16.55 39.31
C ALA A 153 -42.07 16.99 38.73
N CYS A 154 -42.92 16.01 38.39
CA CYS A 154 -44.31 16.21 37.97
C CYS A 154 -45.29 15.64 39.02
N PRO A 155 -45.64 16.40 40.07
CA PRO A 155 -46.61 15.92 41.07
C PRO A 155 -48.04 15.88 40.51
N ASP A 156 -48.86 14.93 40.94
CA ASP A 156 -50.24 14.78 40.46
C ASP A 156 -51.15 15.99 40.78
N THR A 157 -50.77 16.81 41.76
CA THR A 157 -51.58 17.93 42.28
C THR A 157 -51.07 19.32 41.88
N ALA A 158 -49.99 19.42 41.09
CA ALA A 158 -49.44 20.70 40.64
C ALA A 158 -48.74 20.57 39.27
N PRO A 159 -48.48 21.67 38.55
CA PRO A 159 -47.68 21.63 37.33
C PRO A 159 -46.29 21.03 37.58
N CYS A 160 -45.73 20.39 36.55
CA CYS A 160 -44.33 19.97 36.58
C CYS A 160 -43.40 21.17 36.82
N ASP A 161 -42.32 20.94 37.55
CA ASP A 161 -41.30 21.96 37.79
C ASP A 161 -40.54 22.27 36.49
N ALA A 162 -40.58 23.54 36.09
CA ALA A 162 -40.02 24.02 34.83
C ALA A 162 -38.49 23.95 34.78
N GLU A 163 -37.81 23.90 35.94
CA GLU A 163 -36.35 23.76 36.01
C GLU A 163 -35.87 22.46 35.32
N TYR A 164 -36.71 21.42 35.34
CA TYR A 164 -36.35 20.09 34.85
C TYR A 164 -36.92 19.77 33.46
N TYR A 165 -37.45 20.76 32.74
CA TYR A 165 -37.93 20.56 31.38
C TYR A 165 -36.81 20.23 30.38
N GLY A 166 -37.19 19.45 29.37
CA GLY A 166 -36.33 19.03 28.27
C GLY A 166 -35.95 17.55 28.35
N PHE A 167 -35.81 16.89 27.21
CA PHE A 167 -35.60 15.44 27.16
C PHE A 167 -34.29 15.06 27.88
N TYR A 168 -33.20 15.77 27.59
CA TYR A 168 -31.92 15.58 28.27
C TYR A 168 -32.05 15.73 29.80
N ASN A 169 -32.68 16.81 30.27
CA ASN A 169 -32.81 17.09 31.70
C ASN A 169 -33.66 16.04 32.43
N GLN A 170 -34.76 15.61 31.82
CA GLN A 170 -35.63 14.57 32.36
C GLN A 170 -34.90 13.24 32.50
N VAL A 171 -34.21 12.79 31.45
CA VAL A 171 -33.45 11.52 31.48
C VAL A 171 -32.31 11.59 32.50
N TYR A 172 -31.55 12.69 32.53
CA TYR A 172 -30.47 12.88 33.49
C TYR A 172 -30.98 12.89 34.94
N LYS A 173 -32.03 13.65 35.23
CA LYS A 173 -32.54 13.78 36.60
C LYS A 173 -33.24 12.53 37.10
N ALA A 174 -33.90 11.77 36.24
CA ALA A 174 -34.42 10.46 36.61
C ALA A 174 -33.28 9.50 37.03
N ALA A 175 -32.22 9.39 36.22
CA ALA A 175 -31.06 8.56 36.55
C ALA A 175 -30.38 9.02 37.86
N TRP A 176 -30.16 10.32 38.00
CA TRP A 176 -29.63 10.95 39.21
C TRP A 176 -30.48 10.64 40.44
N GLN A 177 -31.81 10.68 40.31
CA GLN A 177 -32.73 10.44 41.41
C GLN A 177 -32.71 8.98 41.88
N TYR A 178 -32.62 8.02 40.96
CA TYR A 178 -32.43 6.62 41.33
C TYR A 178 -31.12 6.38 42.08
N LYS A 179 -30.04 7.09 41.70
CA LYS A 179 -28.81 7.08 42.49
C LYS A 179 -28.99 7.70 43.86
N ARG A 180 -29.69 8.83 43.94
CA ARG A 180 -29.99 9.51 45.20
C ARG A 180 -30.78 8.62 46.17
N TYR A 181 -31.72 7.79 45.67
CA TYR A 181 -32.48 6.84 46.47
C TYR A 181 -31.61 5.76 47.15
N THR A 182 -30.41 5.50 46.64
CA THR A 182 -29.46 4.56 47.27
C THR A 182 -28.72 5.13 48.48
N ASN A 183 -28.97 6.40 48.83
CA ASN A 183 -28.24 7.18 49.84
C ASN A 183 -26.71 7.04 49.69
N PRO A 184 -26.14 7.48 48.54
CA PRO A 184 -24.71 7.33 48.28
C PRO A 184 -23.87 8.10 49.31
N PRO A 185 -22.64 7.67 49.60
CA PRO A 185 -21.74 8.37 50.52
C PRO A 185 -21.61 9.86 50.18
N GLY A 186 -21.55 10.70 51.21
CA GLY A 186 -21.53 12.17 51.02
C GLY A 186 -22.93 12.81 50.88
N THR A 187 -24.01 12.05 51.01
CA THR A 187 -25.39 12.57 51.05
C THR A 187 -26.11 12.20 52.35
N SER A 188 -27.24 12.84 52.63
CA SER A 188 -28.07 12.49 53.80
C SER A 188 -28.78 11.14 53.61
N ALA A 189 -28.95 10.39 54.70
CA ALA A 189 -29.73 9.15 54.74
C ALA A 189 -31.24 9.44 54.79
N PHE A 190 -31.77 10.10 53.76
CA PHE A 190 -33.17 10.54 53.70
C PHE A 190 -34.12 9.42 53.28
N PHE A 191 -33.73 8.61 52.29
CA PHE A 191 -34.58 7.56 51.73
C PHE A 191 -34.46 6.29 52.57
N THR A 192 -35.25 6.19 53.64
CA THR A 192 -35.17 5.10 54.63
C THR A 192 -36.48 4.33 54.82
N TRP A 193 -37.57 4.74 54.18
CA TRP A 193 -38.91 4.15 54.35
C TRP A 193 -39.12 2.76 53.72
N TYR A 194 -38.19 2.27 52.90
CA TYR A 194 -38.16 0.92 52.32
C TYR A 194 -36.77 0.30 52.54
N PRO A 195 -36.42 -0.06 53.79
CA PRO A 195 -35.09 -0.56 54.12
C PRO A 195 -34.81 -1.91 53.46
N VAL A 196 -33.66 -2.01 52.77
CA VAL A 196 -33.19 -3.25 52.13
C VAL A 196 -32.94 -4.34 53.18
N GLY A 197 -33.39 -5.56 52.90
CA GLY A 197 -33.33 -6.73 53.77
C GLY A 197 -34.44 -6.81 54.82
N GLN A 198 -35.34 -5.82 54.88
CA GLN A 198 -36.41 -5.75 55.88
C GLN A 198 -37.80 -5.80 55.23
N THR A 199 -38.81 -6.16 56.03
CA THR A 199 -40.21 -6.14 55.62
C THR A 199 -40.80 -4.74 55.73
N SER A 200 -41.48 -4.27 54.68
CA SER A 200 -42.26 -3.04 54.67
C SER A 200 -43.69 -3.33 54.20
N ASN A 201 -44.69 -2.69 54.80
CA ASN A 201 -46.07 -2.78 54.32
C ASN A 201 -46.25 -1.82 53.14
N VAL A 202 -46.20 -2.35 51.92
CA VAL A 202 -46.34 -1.53 50.71
C VAL A 202 -47.82 -1.43 50.34
N ARG A 203 -48.31 -0.22 50.09
CA ARG A 203 -49.73 0.02 49.75
C ARG A 203 -50.05 -0.45 48.33
N TYR A 204 -51.29 -0.87 48.12
CA TYR A 204 -51.79 -1.21 46.78
C TYR A 204 -52.23 0.01 45.97
N HIS A 205 -52.58 1.13 46.63
CA HIS A 205 -53.17 2.31 46.00
C HIS A 205 -52.97 3.56 46.90
N PRO A 206 -53.03 4.79 46.35
CA PRO A 206 -53.05 6.03 47.14
C PRO A 206 -54.19 6.08 48.17
N ASN A 207 -55.35 5.51 47.81
CA ASN A 207 -56.47 5.33 48.73
C ASN A 207 -56.10 4.32 49.81
N ALA A 208 -55.93 4.79 51.05
CA ALA A 208 -55.55 3.95 52.18
C ALA A 208 -56.56 2.81 52.47
N ALA A 209 -57.84 2.96 52.07
CA ALA A 209 -58.85 1.92 52.22
C ALA A 209 -58.55 0.66 51.39
N CYS A 210 -57.72 0.77 50.35
CA CYS A 210 -57.28 -0.36 49.53
C CYS A 210 -56.25 -1.26 50.23
N GLY A 211 -55.74 -0.84 51.40
CA GLY A 211 -54.82 -1.63 52.21
C GLY A 211 -53.38 -1.73 51.66
N SER A 212 -52.63 -2.66 52.24
CA SER A 212 -51.22 -2.94 51.98
C SER A 212 -50.91 -4.40 52.29
N SER A 213 -49.78 -4.92 51.83
CA SER A 213 -49.25 -6.21 52.27
C SER A 213 -47.76 -6.13 52.63
N PRO A 214 -47.27 -7.05 53.48
CA PRO A 214 -45.86 -7.09 53.85
C PRO A 214 -45.00 -7.57 52.68
N VAL A 215 -43.97 -6.79 52.34
CA VAL A 215 -42.98 -7.08 51.29
C VAL A 215 -41.58 -7.00 51.87
N VAL A 216 -40.78 -8.06 51.68
CA VAL A 216 -39.34 -8.01 52.01
C VAL A 216 -38.61 -7.31 50.87
N ILE A 217 -38.07 -6.11 51.11
CA ILE A 217 -37.36 -5.33 50.09
C ILE A 217 -35.95 -5.91 49.91
N GLN A 218 -35.70 -6.63 48.82
CA GLN A 218 -34.48 -7.45 48.69
C GLN A 218 -33.26 -6.67 48.21
N ASN A 219 -33.44 -5.55 47.49
CA ASN A 219 -32.33 -4.78 46.91
C ASN A 219 -32.64 -3.29 46.74
N LYS A 220 -31.61 -2.50 46.41
CA LYS A 220 -31.70 -1.03 46.30
C LYS A 220 -32.51 -0.57 45.09
N ALA A 221 -32.46 -1.31 43.99
CA ALA A 221 -33.21 -1.01 42.78
C ALA A 221 -34.72 -1.10 43.02
N THR A 222 -35.17 -2.18 43.68
CA THR A 222 -36.56 -2.38 44.08
C THR A 222 -37.02 -1.30 45.07
N ALA A 223 -36.19 -0.95 46.06
CA ALA A 223 -36.47 0.18 46.95
C ALA A 223 -36.63 1.50 46.15
N GLY A 224 -35.73 1.75 45.20
CA GLY A 224 -35.76 2.90 44.29
C GLY A 224 -37.05 2.99 43.49
N LEU A 225 -37.55 1.86 42.96
CA LEU A 225 -38.82 1.80 42.23
C LEU A 225 -40.02 2.15 43.13
N TYR A 226 -40.01 1.74 44.40
CA TYR A 226 -41.05 2.15 45.35
C TYR A 226 -40.92 3.61 45.81
N TYR A 227 -39.72 4.20 45.81
CA TYR A 227 -39.59 5.65 46.03
C TYR A 227 -40.10 6.46 44.84
N TYR A 228 -39.93 5.94 43.62
CA TYR A 228 -40.39 6.60 42.41
C TYR A 228 -41.89 6.40 42.16
N THR A 229 -42.41 5.20 42.42
CA THR A 229 -43.82 4.85 42.24
C THR A 229 -44.29 3.99 43.43
N PRO A 230 -44.91 4.60 44.47
CA PRO A 230 -45.01 4.02 45.81
C PRO A 230 -46.13 3.01 46.04
N TYR A 231 -46.49 2.24 45.00
CA TYR A 231 -47.56 1.23 45.08
C TYR A 231 -47.15 -0.10 44.44
N GLN A 232 -47.51 -1.20 45.09
CA GLN A 232 -47.42 -2.54 44.52
C GLN A 232 -48.74 -2.90 43.81
N PRO A 233 -48.71 -3.73 42.75
CA PRO A 233 -49.94 -4.20 42.11
C PRO A 233 -50.72 -5.13 43.05
N ASN A 234 -52.05 -5.08 42.98
CA ASN A 234 -52.92 -6.06 43.63
C ASN A 234 -53.22 -7.25 42.69
N ALA A 235 -53.98 -8.24 43.16
CA ALA A 235 -54.29 -9.45 42.40
C ALA A 235 -55.02 -9.15 41.07
N VAL A 236 -55.89 -8.13 41.03
CA VAL A 236 -56.63 -7.72 39.82
C VAL A 236 -55.69 -7.10 38.79
N ALA A 237 -54.75 -6.27 39.22
CA ALA A 237 -53.71 -5.74 38.32
C ALA A 237 -52.82 -6.86 37.75
N LEU A 238 -52.54 -7.91 38.52
CA LEU A 238 -51.71 -9.05 38.08
C LEU A 238 -52.46 -10.09 37.25
N SER A 239 -53.80 -10.16 37.29
CA SER A 239 -54.57 -11.20 36.59
C SER A 239 -54.55 -11.08 35.06
N ASN A 240 -54.18 -9.92 34.52
CA ASN A 240 -53.95 -9.72 33.10
C ASN A 240 -52.89 -8.66 32.89
N LEU A 241 -51.64 -9.04 32.59
CA LEU A 241 -50.50 -8.12 32.50
C LEU A 241 -50.57 -7.09 31.37
N TYR A 242 -51.42 -7.30 30.37
CA TYR A 242 -51.54 -6.40 29.20
C TYR A 242 -52.84 -5.61 29.17
N GLY A 243 -53.74 -5.81 30.14
CA GLY A 243 -54.98 -5.03 30.27
C GLY A 243 -54.93 -3.98 31.37
N GLY A 244 -56.04 -3.24 31.48
CA GLY A 244 -56.28 -2.19 32.47
C GLY A 244 -57.44 -2.51 33.43
N GLN A 245 -57.65 -3.79 33.76
CA GLN A 245 -58.68 -4.19 34.72
C GLN A 245 -58.43 -3.60 36.10
N SER A 246 -59.41 -2.86 36.62
CA SER A 246 -59.34 -2.23 37.93
C SER A 246 -60.56 -2.54 38.78
N ASP A 247 -60.32 -2.84 40.05
CA ASP A 247 -61.29 -2.94 41.13
C ASP A 247 -61.42 -1.63 41.95
N GLY A 248 -60.83 -0.54 41.45
CA GLY A 248 -60.71 0.73 42.18
C GLY A 248 -59.51 0.79 43.14
N CYS A 249 -58.78 -0.31 43.30
CA CYS A 249 -57.59 -0.42 44.15
C CYS A 249 -56.34 -0.91 43.39
N SER A 250 -56.43 -1.02 42.07
CA SER A 250 -55.38 -1.54 41.20
C SER A 250 -54.36 -0.46 40.82
N SER A 251 -53.07 -0.71 41.07
CA SER A 251 -51.95 0.15 40.63
C SER A 251 -51.05 -0.56 39.64
N TYR A 252 -50.64 0.15 38.58
CA TYR A 252 -49.92 -0.46 37.44
C TYR A 252 -48.46 -0.09 37.32
N GLY A 253 -47.96 0.92 38.04
CA GLY A 253 -46.62 1.47 37.80
C GLY A 253 -45.50 0.42 37.86
N ASN A 254 -45.28 -0.18 39.03
CA ASN A 254 -44.22 -1.19 39.20
C ASN A 254 -44.47 -2.47 38.40
N ARG A 255 -45.73 -2.88 38.22
CA ARG A 255 -46.12 -3.96 37.30
C ARG A 255 -45.69 -3.66 35.87
N ASN A 256 -45.99 -2.46 35.36
CA ASN A 256 -45.68 -2.05 33.99
C ASN A 256 -44.18 -1.92 33.80
N PHE A 257 -43.45 -1.40 34.78
CA PHE A 257 -41.98 -1.38 34.73
C PHE A 257 -41.43 -2.80 34.55
N TRP A 258 -41.82 -3.72 35.44
CA TRP A 258 -41.37 -5.11 35.42
C TRP A 258 -41.71 -5.81 34.11
N ARG A 259 -42.98 -5.72 33.67
CA ARG A 259 -43.45 -6.34 32.44
C ARG A 259 -42.75 -5.77 31.21
N LEU A 260 -42.61 -4.45 31.10
CA LEU A 260 -41.93 -3.80 29.97
C LEU A 260 -40.44 -4.18 29.92
N TYR A 261 -39.77 -4.29 31.08
CA TYR A 261 -38.39 -4.77 31.11
C TYR A 261 -38.30 -6.21 30.61
N TRP A 262 -39.21 -7.07 31.07
CA TRP A 262 -39.30 -8.47 30.63
C TRP A 262 -39.54 -8.58 29.12
N ASP A 263 -40.57 -7.89 28.62
CA ASP A 263 -40.99 -7.90 27.20
C ASP A 263 -39.83 -7.50 26.26
N TRP A 264 -38.96 -6.58 26.70
CA TRP A 264 -37.90 -6.02 25.86
C TRP A 264 -36.53 -6.64 26.05
N PHE A 265 -36.22 -7.09 27.26
CA PHE A 265 -34.86 -7.41 27.67
C PHE A 265 -34.73 -8.73 28.43
N GLY A 266 -35.82 -9.47 28.60
CA GLY A 266 -35.87 -10.71 29.38
C GLY A 266 -35.94 -10.46 30.89
N SER A 267 -35.75 -11.52 31.68
CA SER A 267 -35.95 -11.48 33.13
C SER A 267 -35.17 -10.34 33.81
N PRO A 268 -35.83 -9.53 34.65
CA PRO A 268 -35.19 -8.43 35.36
C PRO A 268 -34.37 -8.92 36.57
N THR A 269 -34.58 -10.15 37.04
CA THR A 269 -33.96 -10.69 38.24
C THR A 269 -32.89 -11.73 37.99
N ASP A 270 -32.87 -12.34 36.80
CA ASP A 270 -31.94 -13.43 36.51
C ASP A 270 -30.55 -12.89 36.15
N VAL A 271 -29.54 -13.70 36.45
CA VAL A 271 -28.19 -13.52 35.90
C VAL A 271 -28.27 -13.60 34.37
N ASP A 272 -27.47 -12.81 33.65
CA ASP A 272 -27.41 -12.97 32.19
C ASP A 272 -26.73 -14.30 31.88
N LEU A 273 -27.53 -15.26 31.44
CA LEU A 273 -27.11 -16.62 31.16
C LEU A 273 -26.78 -16.82 29.67
N SER A 274 -26.89 -15.76 28.86
CA SER A 274 -26.61 -15.83 27.42
C SER A 274 -25.13 -16.17 27.18
N PRO A 275 -24.79 -16.88 26.09
CA PRO A 275 -23.42 -17.21 25.76
C PRO A 275 -22.53 -15.98 25.66
N VAL A 276 -21.26 -16.13 26.04
CA VAL A 276 -20.24 -15.10 25.92
C VAL A 276 -19.14 -15.56 24.97
N GLY A 277 -18.54 -14.62 24.25
CA GLY A 277 -17.47 -14.94 23.30
C GLY A 277 -17.12 -13.78 22.39
N THR A 278 -16.16 -14.00 21.49
CA THR A 278 -15.73 -12.99 20.51
C THR A 278 -15.05 -13.62 19.29
N ILE A 279 -14.95 -12.83 18.22
CA ILE A 279 -14.13 -13.13 17.06
C ILE A 279 -12.74 -12.52 17.24
N ASP A 280 -11.73 -13.38 17.32
CA ASP A 280 -10.33 -13.00 17.48
C ASP A 280 -9.69 -12.63 16.14
N SER A 281 -9.94 -13.42 15.09
CA SER A 281 -9.37 -13.17 13.76
C SER A 281 -10.29 -13.62 12.62
N ALA A 282 -10.14 -12.96 11.48
CA ALA A 282 -10.76 -13.34 10.22
C ALA A 282 -9.79 -13.02 9.07
N THR A 283 -9.43 -14.03 8.29
CA THR A 283 -8.51 -13.92 7.15
C THR A 283 -9.10 -14.61 5.93
N ALA A 284 -8.79 -14.15 4.72
CA ALA A 284 -9.28 -14.75 3.48
C ALA A 284 -8.15 -15.16 2.53
N THR A 285 -8.40 -16.26 1.83
CA THR A 285 -7.72 -16.66 0.59
C THR A 285 -8.63 -16.34 -0.59
N LEU A 286 -8.20 -16.65 -1.82
CA LEU A 286 -9.02 -16.51 -3.02
C LEU A 286 -10.30 -17.37 -3.01
N THR A 287 -10.31 -18.46 -2.23
CA THR A 287 -11.38 -19.46 -2.25
C THR A 287 -12.12 -19.56 -0.91
N THR A 288 -11.48 -19.25 0.21
CA THR A 288 -12.04 -19.47 1.55
C THR A 288 -11.67 -18.37 2.54
N ALA A 289 -12.55 -18.08 3.48
CA ALA A 289 -12.25 -17.33 4.69
C ALA A 289 -12.03 -18.29 5.87
N THR A 290 -11.07 -17.99 6.73
CA THR A 290 -10.86 -18.65 8.02
C THR A 290 -11.11 -17.65 9.14
N ILE A 291 -12.04 -17.97 10.03
CA ILE A 291 -12.46 -17.14 11.16
C ILE A 291 -12.21 -17.92 12.43
N SER A 292 -11.53 -17.31 13.40
CA SER A 292 -11.26 -17.94 14.69
C SER A 292 -11.68 -17.07 15.85
N GLY A 293 -11.99 -17.71 16.97
CA GLY A 293 -12.47 -17.06 18.17
C GLY A 293 -12.77 -18.06 19.27
N TRP A 294 -13.57 -17.63 20.24
CA TRP A 294 -14.05 -18.49 21.31
C TRP A 294 -15.45 -18.08 21.75
N THR A 295 -16.18 -19.04 22.31
CA THR A 295 -17.45 -18.80 22.99
C THR A 295 -17.78 -19.95 23.94
N PHE A 296 -18.42 -19.63 25.07
CA PHE A 296 -19.04 -20.61 25.95
C PHE A 296 -20.37 -20.07 26.48
N ASP A 297 -21.20 -20.97 27.00
CA ASP A 297 -22.46 -20.65 27.65
C ASP A 297 -22.29 -20.76 29.17
N PRO A 298 -22.54 -19.67 29.94
CA PRO A 298 -22.40 -19.70 31.40
C PRO A 298 -23.23 -20.77 32.12
N GLU A 299 -24.28 -21.30 31.48
CA GLU A 299 -25.16 -22.32 32.04
C GLU A 299 -24.59 -23.73 31.92
N THR A 300 -23.54 -23.93 31.13
CA THR A 300 -23.03 -25.28 30.84
C THR A 300 -21.51 -25.31 30.62
N PRO A 301 -20.82 -26.33 31.16
CA PRO A 301 -19.41 -26.55 30.86
C PRO A 301 -19.18 -27.14 29.45
N LEU A 302 -20.26 -27.55 28.76
CA LEU A 302 -20.16 -28.08 27.41
C LEU A 302 -19.86 -26.96 26.40
N PRO A 303 -19.12 -27.25 25.32
CA PRO A 303 -18.99 -26.33 24.19
C PRO A 303 -20.35 -25.85 23.70
N VAL A 304 -20.41 -24.74 22.96
CA VAL A 304 -21.64 -24.32 22.26
C VAL A 304 -21.47 -24.29 20.74
N ASP A 305 -22.58 -24.25 20.03
CA ASP A 305 -22.59 -24.14 18.59
C ASP A 305 -22.48 -22.68 18.15
N VAL A 306 -21.74 -22.46 17.07
CA VAL A 306 -21.57 -21.17 16.42
C VAL A 306 -22.26 -21.24 15.06
N HIS A 307 -23.30 -20.44 14.89
CA HIS A 307 -23.98 -20.26 13.60
C HIS A 307 -23.33 -19.11 12.84
N VAL A 308 -23.10 -19.30 11.54
CA VAL A 308 -22.54 -18.26 10.67
C VAL A 308 -23.57 -17.82 9.64
N TYR A 309 -23.68 -16.51 9.43
CA TYR A 309 -24.49 -15.90 8.38
C TYR A 309 -23.60 -15.05 7.48
N VAL A 310 -23.75 -15.23 6.17
CA VAL A 310 -22.92 -14.61 5.13
C VAL A 310 -23.68 -13.46 4.49
N ASN A 311 -23.02 -12.30 4.37
CA ASN A 311 -23.56 -11.06 3.81
C ASN A 311 -24.89 -10.60 4.44
N GLY A 312 -25.02 -10.77 5.76
CA GLY A 312 -26.17 -10.33 6.53
C GLY A 312 -26.11 -10.86 7.96
N THR A 313 -27.03 -10.39 8.80
CA THR A 313 -27.15 -10.79 10.20
C THR A 313 -28.04 -12.03 10.34
N TYR A 314 -28.29 -12.46 11.59
CA TYR A 314 -29.17 -13.59 11.91
C TYR A 314 -30.48 -13.54 11.11
N LEU A 315 -30.78 -14.62 10.39
CA LEU A 315 -31.96 -14.79 9.50
C LEU A 315 -32.07 -13.83 8.30
N THR A 316 -31.21 -12.83 8.17
CA THR A 316 -31.18 -11.91 7.02
C THR A 316 -30.08 -12.24 6.01
N GLY A 317 -28.95 -12.79 6.50
CA GLY A 317 -27.86 -13.30 5.66
C GLY A 317 -28.07 -14.75 5.22
N SER A 318 -27.30 -15.17 4.21
CA SER A 318 -27.28 -16.57 3.77
C SER A 318 -26.68 -17.47 4.85
N PHE A 319 -27.34 -18.55 5.20
CA PHE A 319 -26.85 -19.47 6.23
C PHE A 319 -25.54 -20.14 5.79
N GLY A 320 -24.47 -19.92 6.55
CA GLY A 320 -23.12 -20.39 6.29
C GLY A 320 -22.77 -21.73 6.96
N GLY A 321 -23.52 -22.15 7.98
CA GLY A 321 -23.33 -23.45 8.65
C GLY A 321 -23.30 -23.37 10.19
N ILE A 322 -23.12 -24.54 10.80
CA ILE A 322 -23.04 -24.74 12.27
C ILE A 322 -21.67 -25.31 12.62
N PHE A 323 -21.01 -24.73 13.62
CA PHE A 323 -19.65 -25.12 14.03
C PHE A 323 -19.56 -25.23 15.54
N ARG A 324 -19.04 -26.36 16.05
CA ARG A 324 -18.88 -26.57 17.49
C ARG A 324 -17.64 -25.84 18.02
N ALA A 325 -17.80 -25.00 19.03
CA ALA A 325 -16.70 -24.28 19.67
C ALA A 325 -15.91 -25.19 20.64
N GLN A 326 -15.28 -26.24 20.14
CA GLN A 326 -14.62 -27.28 20.96
C GLN A 326 -13.08 -27.26 20.90
N SER A 327 -12.49 -26.30 20.18
CA SER A 327 -11.03 -26.19 20.06
C SER A 327 -10.39 -25.71 21.37
N PRO A 328 -9.23 -26.24 21.78
CA PRO A 328 -8.56 -25.81 23.01
C PRO A 328 -8.12 -24.34 23.01
N ARG A 329 -8.41 -23.63 24.10
CA ARG A 329 -8.08 -22.23 24.41
C ARG A 329 -7.64 -22.10 25.87
N PRO A 330 -6.36 -22.39 26.19
CA PRO A 330 -5.84 -22.30 27.55
C PRO A 330 -5.92 -20.89 28.15
N ASP A 331 -5.87 -19.86 27.31
CA ASP A 331 -6.05 -18.46 27.68
C ASP A 331 -7.49 -18.18 28.17
N VAL A 332 -8.49 -18.72 27.50
CA VAL A 332 -9.89 -18.64 27.92
C VAL A 332 -10.09 -19.41 29.23
N GLN A 333 -9.50 -20.61 29.37
CA GLN A 333 -9.53 -21.34 30.63
C GLN A 333 -8.88 -20.56 31.78
N ALA A 334 -7.76 -19.86 31.54
CA ALA A 334 -7.12 -19.08 32.57
C ALA A 334 -8.01 -17.92 33.07
N ALA A 335 -8.78 -17.29 32.17
CA ALA A 335 -9.74 -16.25 32.52
C ALA A 335 -11.04 -16.80 33.12
N TYR A 336 -11.48 -17.99 32.68
CA TYR A 336 -12.72 -18.65 33.09
C TYR A 336 -12.47 -20.12 33.51
N PRO A 337 -11.84 -20.36 34.68
CA PRO A 337 -11.34 -21.68 35.06
C PRO A 337 -12.39 -22.78 35.12
N THR A 338 -13.63 -22.42 35.44
CA THR A 338 -14.75 -23.35 35.64
C THR A 338 -15.19 -24.09 34.36
N TYR A 339 -14.94 -23.52 33.18
CA TYR A 339 -15.47 -24.04 31.91
C TYR A 339 -14.48 -24.91 31.14
N GLY A 340 -13.19 -24.90 31.52
CA GLY A 340 -12.13 -25.62 30.81
C GLY A 340 -11.68 -24.93 29.51
N ALA A 341 -10.81 -25.59 28.75
CA ALA A 341 -10.18 -25.00 27.57
C ALA A 341 -10.97 -25.17 26.27
N ASN A 342 -11.92 -26.09 26.18
CA ASN A 342 -12.51 -26.51 24.89
C ASN A 342 -13.66 -25.60 24.46
N HIS A 343 -13.38 -24.32 24.26
CA HIS A 343 -14.36 -23.27 23.93
C HIS A 343 -13.96 -22.40 22.73
N GLY A 344 -12.92 -22.82 22.00
CA GLY A 344 -12.46 -22.15 20.78
C GLY A 344 -13.14 -22.66 19.52
N TYR A 345 -13.16 -21.85 18.47
CA TYR A 345 -13.56 -22.27 17.13
C TYR A 345 -12.57 -21.79 16.08
N VAL A 346 -12.42 -22.58 15.01
CA VAL A 346 -11.75 -22.21 13.76
C VAL A 346 -12.66 -22.68 12.64
N ILE A 347 -13.20 -21.73 11.88
CA ILE A 347 -14.26 -21.93 10.89
C ILE A 347 -13.70 -21.57 9.53
N THR A 348 -13.74 -22.50 8.57
CA THR A 348 -13.36 -22.25 7.18
C THR A 348 -14.59 -22.30 6.29
N LEU A 349 -14.86 -21.20 5.57
CA LEU A 349 -16.03 -21.04 4.71
C LEU A 349 -15.63 -20.56 3.31
N PRO A 350 -16.37 -20.89 2.24
CA PRO A 350 -16.10 -20.36 0.90
C PRO A 350 -16.19 -18.83 0.83
N MET A 351 -15.42 -18.21 -0.06
CA MET A 351 -15.48 -16.78 -0.41
C MET A 351 -16.34 -16.58 -1.68
N PRO A 352 -17.66 -16.30 -1.55
CA PRO A 352 -18.58 -16.17 -2.68
C PRO A 352 -18.33 -14.92 -3.53
N THR A 353 -17.75 -13.87 -2.94
CA THR A 353 -17.53 -12.57 -3.56
C THR A 353 -16.11 -12.08 -3.28
N ALA A 354 -15.66 -11.03 -3.97
CA ALA A 354 -14.33 -10.42 -3.72
C ALA A 354 -14.20 -9.90 -2.28
N THR A 355 -15.29 -9.32 -1.75
CA THR A 355 -15.43 -8.91 -0.35
C THR A 355 -16.65 -9.58 0.23
N THR A 356 -16.52 -10.27 1.37
CA THR A 356 -17.59 -11.03 2.01
C THR A 356 -17.65 -10.70 3.50
N GLN A 357 -18.86 -10.49 4.03
CA GLN A 357 -19.10 -10.32 5.46
C GLN A 357 -19.59 -11.62 6.09
N PHE A 358 -19.05 -11.97 7.26
CA PHE A 358 -19.45 -13.11 8.07
C PHE A 358 -19.87 -12.64 9.46
N CYS A 359 -21.12 -12.90 9.84
CA CYS A 359 -21.67 -12.62 11.16
C CYS A 359 -21.84 -13.92 11.96
N LEU A 360 -21.28 -13.97 13.16
CA LEU A 360 -21.25 -15.18 14.00
C LEU A 360 -22.17 -15.03 15.20
N TYR A 361 -22.88 -16.10 15.54
CA TYR A 361 -23.79 -16.16 16.69
C TYR A 361 -23.52 -17.42 17.51
N ALA A 362 -23.32 -17.26 18.81
CA ALA A 362 -23.28 -18.36 19.75
C ALA A 362 -24.70 -18.78 20.12
N ILE A 363 -24.96 -20.08 20.04
CA ILE A 363 -26.28 -20.66 20.28
C ILE A 363 -26.38 -21.10 21.72
N ASN A 364 -27.36 -20.53 22.40
CA ASN A 364 -27.65 -20.77 23.81
C ASN A 364 -28.20 -22.19 24.02
N LEU A 365 -27.75 -22.85 25.09
CA LEU A 365 -28.16 -24.21 25.46
C LEU A 365 -29.09 -24.24 26.70
N GLY A 366 -29.26 -23.13 27.41
CA GLY A 366 -30.10 -23.03 28.60
C GLY A 366 -31.24 -22.00 28.52
N GLN A 367 -31.45 -21.24 29.58
CA GLN A 367 -32.47 -20.21 29.73
C GLN A 367 -32.07 -18.85 29.12
N GLY A 368 -30.79 -18.66 28.77
CA GLY A 368 -30.30 -17.46 28.09
C GLY A 368 -30.81 -17.27 26.66
N SER A 369 -30.26 -16.30 25.95
CA SER A 369 -30.57 -16.03 24.53
C SER A 369 -29.34 -16.20 23.65
N ASN A 370 -29.51 -16.45 22.35
CA ASN A 370 -28.39 -16.50 21.41
C ASN A 370 -27.63 -15.16 21.38
N THR A 371 -26.31 -15.21 21.41
CA THR A 371 -25.45 -14.02 21.48
C THR A 371 -24.76 -13.77 20.14
N THR A 372 -24.75 -12.53 19.66
CA THR A 372 -23.88 -12.14 18.53
C THR A 372 -22.43 -12.06 18.99
N LEU A 373 -21.54 -12.79 18.30
CA LEU A 373 -20.09 -12.73 18.51
C LEU A 373 -19.45 -11.60 17.68
N GLY A 374 -20.23 -10.97 16.80
CA GLY A 374 -19.83 -9.88 15.92
C GLY A 374 -19.85 -10.26 14.44
N CYS A 375 -19.56 -9.28 13.59
CA CYS A 375 -19.40 -9.45 12.15
C CYS A 375 -18.00 -9.05 11.71
N ARG A 376 -17.41 -9.81 10.78
CA ARG A 376 -16.13 -9.49 10.14
C ARG A 376 -16.30 -9.49 8.63
N THR A 377 -15.81 -8.42 8.00
CA THR A 377 -15.71 -8.33 6.55
C THR A 377 -14.27 -8.66 6.16
N VAL A 378 -14.10 -9.59 5.22
CA VAL A 378 -12.80 -9.98 4.66
C VAL A 378 -12.83 -9.86 3.15
N SER A 379 -11.66 -9.63 2.55
CA SER A 379 -11.49 -9.49 1.10
C SER A 379 -10.48 -10.49 0.58
N LYS A 380 -10.69 -10.97 -0.64
CA LYS A 380 -9.72 -11.77 -1.37
C LYS A 380 -8.41 -10.98 -1.53
N PRO A 381 -7.23 -11.64 -1.48
CA PRO A 381 -5.97 -11.02 -1.84
C PRO A 381 -6.04 -10.46 -3.27
N THR A 382 -5.35 -9.34 -3.52
CA THR A 382 -5.28 -8.67 -4.83
C THR A 382 -3.96 -7.91 -4.92
N GLY A 383 -3.47 -7.67 -6.14
CA GLY A 383 -2.25 -6.91 -6.40
C GLY A 383 -1.43 -7.52 -7.53
N PRO A 384 -0.37 -6.82 -7.98
CA PRO A 384 0.37 -7.26 -9.14
C PRO A 384 1.19 -8.53 -8.86
N PRO A 385 1.63 -9.28 -9.89
CA PRO A 385 2.38 -10.51 -9.72
C PRO A 385 3.62 -10.37 -8.84
N ILE A 386 3.79 -11.31 -7.91
CA ILE A 386 4.94 -11.42 -7.03
C ILE A 386 5.79 -12.63 -7.40
N GLY A 387 7.08 -12.58 -7.12
CA GLY A 387 7.98 -13.69 -7.43
C GLY A 387 9.43 -13.24 -7.42
N ASN A 388 10.33 -14.15 -7.76
CA ASN A 388 11.74 -13.81 -7.92
C ASN A 388 12.48 -14.78 -8.86
N ILE A 389 13.61 -14.29 -9.39
CA ILE A 389 14.60 -15.13 -10.08
C ILE A 389 15.58 -15.68 -9.04
N GLU A 390 15.66 -16.99 -8.93
CA GLU A 390 16.50 -17.69 -7.95
C GLU A 390 17.88 -18.02 -8.54
N SER A 391 17.92 -18.45 -9.80
CA SER A 391 19.17 -18.71 -10.50
C SER A 391 19.12 -18.26 -11.96
N ALA A 392 20.28 -17.86 -12.47
CA ALA A 392 20.55 -17.62 -13.88
C ALA A 392 21.90 -18.25 -14.19
N THR A 393 21.89 -19.32 -14.98
CA THR A 393 23.10 -20.04 -15.36
C THR A 393 23.34 -19.85 -16.84
N LEU A 394 24.52 -19.34 -17.19
CA LEU A 394 24.93 -19.17 -18.57
C LEU A 394 25.66 -20.42 -19.05
N THR A 395 25.31 -20.91 -20.23
CA THR A 395 26.04 -21.96 -20.95
C THR A 395 26.17 -21.54 -22.41
N ASN A 396 27.41 -21.37 -22.87
CA ASN A 396 27.73 -20.71 -24.13
C ASN A 396 27.07 -19.32 -24.21
N ASN A 397 26.14 -19.14 -25.15
CA ASN A 397 25.37 -17.91 -25.35
C ASN A 397 23.90 -18.04 -24.92
N THR A 398 23.56 -19.04 -24.11
CA THR A 398 22.19 -19.27 -23.64
C THR A 398 22.11 -19.26 -22.12
N VAL A 399 21.10 -18.59 -21.58
CA VAL A 399 20.82 -18.55 -20.15
C VAL A 399 19.68 -19.51 -19.83
N SER A 400 19.87 -20.25 -18.74
CA SER A 400 18.81 -20.98 -18.07
C SER A 400 18.43 -20.27 -16.78
N LEU A 401 17.13 -20.02 -16.58
CA LEU A 401 16.58 -19.30 -15.44
C LEU A 401 15.71 -20.23 -14.60
N GLN A 402 15.79 -20.12 -13.28
CA GLN A 402 14.83 -20.76 -12.38
C GLN A 402 14.29 -19.75 -11.38
N GLY A 403 13.04 -19.94 -10.99
CA GLY A 403 12.37 -19.09 -10.00
C GLY A 403 10.91 -19.46 -9.84
N TRP A 404 10.12 -18.52 -9.35
CA TRP A 404 8.66 -18.67 -9.21
C TRP A 404 7.96 -17.33 -9.38
N ALA A 405 6.67 -17.40 -9.71
CA ALA A 405 5.79 -16.25 -9.88
C ALA A 405 4.36 -16.63 -9.51
N ILE A 406 3.70 -15.78 -8.71
CA ILE A 406 2.30 -15.90 -8.30
C ILE A 406 1.60 -14.60 -8.65
N ASP A 407 0.39 -14.71 -9.17
CA ASP A 407 -0.55 -13.60 -9.28
C ASP A 407 -1.50 -13.64 -8.07
N PRO A 408 -1.46 -12.64 -7.18
CA PRO A 408 -2.32 -12.58 -6.01
C PRO A 408 -3.82 -12.71 -6.31
N ASP A 409 -4.27 -12.32 -7.51
CA ASP A 409 -5.67 -12.32 -7.94
C ASP A 409 -6.14 -13.67 -8.50
N SER A 410 -5.24 -14.65 -8.68
CA SER A 410 -5.57 -15.94 -9.30
C SER A 410 -4.88 -17.13 -8.63
N THR A 411 -5.61 -18.25 -8.52
CA THR A 411 -4.99 -19.53 -8.09
C THR A 411 -4.29 -20.26 -9.24
N ALA A 412 -4.55 -19.85 -10.48
CA ALA A 412 -3.93 -20.44 -11.66
C ALA A 412 -2.51 -19.89 -11.87
N SER A 413 -1.62 -20.72 -12.41
CA SER A 413 -0.28 -20.29 -12.81
C SER A 413 -0.31 -19.19 -13.87
N ILE A 414 0.63 -18.25 -13.77
CA ILE A 414 0.79 -17.17 -14.75
C ILE A 414 1.88 -17.45 -15.78
N GLN A 415 1.93 -16.60 -16.81
CA GLN A 415 3.10 -16.53 -17.69
C GLN A 415 4.15 -15.61 -17.08
N VAL A 416 5.40 -15.91 -17.38
CA VAL A 416 6.54 -15.02 -17.18
C VAL A 416 7.15 -14.67 -18.54
N HIS A 417 7.45 -13.40 -18.73
CA HIS A 417 8.14 -12.90 -19.92
C HIS A 417 9.60 -12.60 -19.59
N VAL A 418 10.51 -13.05 -20.45
CA VAL A 418 11.94 -12.79 -20.33
C VAL A 418 12.34 -11.69 -21.31
N TYR A 419 13.14 -10.74 -20.84
CA TYR A 419 13.73 -9.69 -21.66
C TYR A 419 15.25 -9.68 -21.49
N VAL A 420 15.98 -9.55 -22.59
CA VAL A 420 17.45 -9.46 -22.63
C VAL A 420 17.83 -8.05 -23.08
N ASN A 421 18.46 -7.27 -22.21
CA ASN A 421 18.78 -5.86 -22.45
C ASN A 421 17.56 -5.03 -22.90
N GLY A 422 16.37 -5.36 -22.37
CA GLY A 422 15.10 -4.73 -22.76
C GLY A 422 14.45 -5.28 -24.03
N ALA A 423 15.13 -6.14 -24.80
CA ALA A 423 14.55 -6.80 -25.97
C ALA A 423 13.81 -8.09 -25.59
N TRP A 424 12.78 -8.46 -26.36
CA TRP A 424 11.97 -9.65 -26.13
C TRP A 424 12.80 -10.95 -26.19
N GLY A 425 12.78 -11.72 -25.10
CA GLY A 425 13.49 -13.00 -24.97
C GLY A 425 12.57 -14.24 -24.98
N GLY A 426 11.27 -14.08 -24.73
CA GLY A 426 10.27 -15.16 -24.81
C GLY A 426 9.21 -15.12 -23.70
N ALA A 427 8.16 -15.92 -23.87
CA ALA A 427 7.10 -16.14 -22.88
C ALA A 427 7.12 -17.60 -22.42
N TYR A 428 6.97 -17.82 -21.11
CA TYR A 428 7.06 -19.14 -20.49
C TYR A 428 6.01 -19.28 -19.38
N ASP A 429 5.50 -20.48 -19.14
CA ASP A 429 4.54 -20.72 -18.07
C ASP A 429 5.24 -21.03 -16.74
N ALA A 430 4.76 -20.42 -15.66
CA ALA A 430 5.23 -20.70 -14.31
C ALA A 430 4.48 -21.91 -13.70
N THR A 431 4.58 -23.09 -14.33
CA THR A 431 3.83 -24.30 -13.93
C THR A 431 4.65 -25.33 -13.13
N VAL A 432 5.95 -25.08 -12.93
CA VAL A 432 6.85 -26.00 -12.23
C VAL A 432 6.47 -26.12 -10.76
N ASN A 433 6.51 -27.35 -10.23
CA ASN A 433 6.09 -27.66 -8.87
C ASN A 433 7.07 -27.10 -7.81
N ARG A 434 6.56 -26.28 -6.88
CA ARG A 434 7.25 -25.57 -5.80
C ARG A 434 6.56 -25.77 -4.46
N PRO A 435 6.74 -26.92 -3.81
CA PRO A 435 6.07 -27.23 -2.53
C PRO A 435 6.54 -26.32 -1.38
N ASP A 436 7.74 -25.75 -1.49
CA ASP A 436 8.26 -24.75 -0.57
C ASP A 436 7.51 -23.42 -0.65
N VAL A 437 7.16 -22.96 -1.86
CA VAL A 437 6.31 -21.78 -2.07
C VAL A 437 4.90 -22.06 -1.56
N ALA A 438 4.33 -23.23 -1.88
CA ALA A 438 3.01 -23.64 -1.39
C ALA A 438 2.95 -23.73 0.15
N ARG A 439 4.05 -24.04 0.83
CA ARG A 439 4.09 -24.07 2.29
C ARG A 439 3.92 -22.67 2.91
N VAL A 440 4.42 -21.63 2.24
CA VAL A 440 4.29 -20.24 2.68
C VAL A 440 2.98 -19.61 2.17
N MET A 441 2.56 -19.98 0.96
CA MET A 441 1.38 -19.45 0.28
C MET A 441 0.41 -20.56 -0.12
N PRO A 442 -0.19 -21.28 0.85
CA PRO A 442 -0.97 -22.49 0.58
C PRO A 442 -2.22 -22.26 -0.27
N GLY A 443 -2.75 -21.04 -0.31
CA GLY A 443 -3.94 -20.69 -1.09
C GLY A 443 -3.77 -20.79 -2.61
N TYR A 444 -2.53 -20.82 -3.12
CA TYR A 444 -2.21 -20.82 -4.56
C TYR A 444 -1.78 -22.20 -5.09
N GLY A 445 -1.43 -23.13 -4.20
CA GLY A 445 -0.86 -24.42 -4.58
C GLY A 445 0.62 -24.32 -5.00
N ALA A 446 1.16 -25.42 -5.53
CA ALA A 446 2.60 -25.55 -5.80
C ALA A 446 3.00 -25.27 -7.26
N ALA A 447 2.05 -25.22 -8.20
CA ALA A 447 2.35 -25.06 -9.63
C ALA A 447 2.60 -23.58 -10.01
N HIS A 448 3.65 -22.99 -9.44
CA HIS A 448 3.98 -21.55 -9.61
C HIS A 448 5.49 -21.30 -9.86
N GLY A 449 6.28 -22.34 -10.09
CA GLY A 449 7.69 -22.24 -10.45
C GLY A 449 7.90 -22.08 -11.96
N PHE A 450 9.01 -21.47 -12.37
CA PHE A 450 9.47 -21.52 -13.76
C PHE A 450 10.88 -22.11 -13.84
N SER A 451 11.12 -22.91 -14.89
CA SER A 451 12.43 -23.44 -15.26
C SER A 451 12.60 -23.23 -16.76
N ILE A 452 13.26 -22.14 -17.11
CA ILE A 452 13.42 -21.66 -18.49
C ILE A 452 14.82 -22.03 -18.96
N SER A 453 14.93 -22.54 -20.19
CA SER A 453 16.21 -22.87 -20.82
C SER A 453 16.28 -22.29 -22.22
N GLY A 454 17.49 -21.93 -22.66
CA GLY A 454 17.73 -21.53 -24.05
C GLY A 454 17.43 -20.07 -24.36
N VAL A 455 17.43 -19.18 -23.36
CA VAL A 455 17.31 -17.73 -23.61
C VAL A 455 18.63 -17.24 -24.19
N THR A 456 18.66 -16.96 -25.49
CA THR A 456 19.87 -16.47 -26.17
C THR A 456 20.22 -15.07 -25.68
N VAL A 457 21.50 -14.88 -25.32
CA VAL A 457 22.06 -13.56 -25.00
C VAL A 457 23.14 -13.18 -26.01
N PRO A 458 23.29 -11.89 -26.36
CA PRO A 458 24.38 -11.44 -27.21
C PRO A 458 25.74 -11.65 -26.52
N VAL A 459 26.82 -11.49 -27.30
CA VAL A 459 28.15 -11.52 -26.71
C VAL A 459 28.39 -10.34 -25.77
N GLY A 460 29.32 -10.50 -24.83
CA GLY A 460 29.57 -9.55 -23.76
C GLY A 460 28.59 -9.71 -22.59
N THR A 461 28.40 -8.62 -21.87
CA THR A 461 27.56 -8.58 -20.67
C THR A 461 26.11 -8.24 -21.01
N SER A 462 25.17 -9.03 -20.51
CA SER A 462 23.73 -8.86 -20.73
C SER A 462 22.95 -8.89 -19.43
N GLN A 463 21.95 -8.03 -19.33
CA GLN A 463 20.94 -8.04 -18.27
C GLN A 463 19.73 -8.85 -18.74
N VAL A 464 19.36 -9.87 -17.98
CA VAL A 464 18.20 -10.73 -18.25
C VAL A 464 17.15 -10.48 -17.17
N CYS A 465 16.03 -9.89 -17.54
CA CYS A 465 14.92 -9.55 -16.66
C CYS A 465 13.73 -10.48 -16.87
N VAL A 466 13.02 -10.81 -15.80
CA VAL A 466 11.81 -11.62 -15.84
C VAL A 466 10.65 -10.81 -15.30
N TYR A 467 9.53 -10.78 -16.03
CA TYR A 467 8.30 -10.12 -15.64
C TYR A 467 7.18 -11.15 -15.45
N GLY A 468 6.44 -11.05 -14.36
CA GLY A 468 5.20 -11.80 -14.16
C GLY A 468 4.06 -11.10 -14.89
N ILE A 469 3.29 -11.88 -15.65
CA ILE A 469 2.18 -11.38 -16.45
C ILE A 469 0.88 -11.61 -15.72
N ASP A 470 0.28 -10.50 -15.34
CA ASP A 470 -0.99 -10.46 -14.60
C ASP A 470 -2.13 -11.02 -15.47
N LYS A 471 -2.96 -11.89 -14.89
CA LYS A 471 -4.09 -12.54 -15.56
C LYS A 471 -5.45 -12.13 -14.99
N ALA A 472 -5.53 -11.39 -13.88
CA ALA A 472 -6.80 -11.14 -13.20
C ALA A 472 -6.79 -9.83 -12.37
N GLY A 473 -7.95 -9.19 -12.25
CA GLY A 473 -8.05 -7.93 -11.49
C GLY A 473 -7.68 -6.71 -12.35
N VAL A 474 -6.92 -5.79 -11.76
CA VAL A 474 -6.39 -4.61 -12.48
C VAL A 474 -5.07 -5.01 -13.10
N ILE A 475 -5.07 -5.24 -14.42
CA ILE A 475 -3.90 -5.77 -15.14
C ILE A 475 -2.67 -4.88 -14.94
N GLU A 476 -1.72 -5.34 -14.13
CA GLU A 476 -0.45 -4.67 -13.87
C GLU A 476 0.70 -5.71 -13.81
N ASN A 477 1.51 -5.76 -14.87
CA ASN A 477 2.67 -6.65 -14.93
C ASN A 477 3.78 -6.19 -13.99
N SER A 478 4.51 -7.13 -13.38
CA SER A 478 5.57 -6.82 -12.42
C SER A 478 6.92 -7.40 -12.80
N GLN A 479 7.99 -6.61 -12.63
CA GLN A 479 9.36 -7.08 -12.80
C GLN A 479 9.78 -7.92 -11.58
N LEU A 480 9.87 -9.24 -11.75
CA LEU A 480 10.21 -10.19 -10.68
C LEU A 480 11.70 -10.13 -10.33
N GLY A 481 12.52 -9.64 -11.25
CA GLY A 481 13.95 -9.39 -11.02
C GLY A 481 14.73 -9.31 -12.32
N CYS A 482 16.02 -8.98 -12.20
CA CYS A 482 17.00 -9.07 -13.28
C CYS A 482 18.27 -9.77 -12.79
N LYS A 483 18.93 -10.49 -13.68
CA LYS A 483 20.25 -11.10 -13.46
C LYS A 483 21.19 -10.67 -14.56
N THR A 484 22.41 -10.30 -14.19
CA THR A 484 23.47 -9.99 -15.14
C THR A 484 24.24 -11.27 -15.43
N VAL A 485 24.43 -11.57 -16.72
CA VAL A 485 25.26 -12.67 -17.21
C VAL A 485 26.29 -12.12 -18.18
N SER A 486 27.41 -12.80 -18.35
CA SER A 486 28.43 -12.38 -19.32
C SER A 486 28.98 -13.59 -20.06
N THR A 487 28.90 -13.56 -21.39
CA THR A 487 29.44 -14.59 -22.29
C THR A 487 30.94 -14.43 -22.52
N ALA A 488 31.46 -13.23 -22.29
CA ALA A 488 32.86 -12.88 -22.36
C ALA A 488 33.08 -11.62 -21.51
N SER A 489 34.10 -11.63 -20.66
CA SER A 489 34.47 -10.47 -19.85
C SER A 489 35.97 -10.26 -19.81
N GLY A 490 36.43 -9.02 -19.68
CA GLY A 490 37.84 -8.71 -19.52
C GLY A 490 38.26 -7.41 -20.21
N PRO A 491 39.52 -6.98 -20.05
CA PRO A 491 39.97 -5.69 -20.57
C PRO A 491 39.97 -5.67 -22.11
N PRO A 492 39.94 -4.46 -22.73
CA PRO A 492 40.01 -4.30 -24.17
C PRO A 492 41.17 -5.06 -24.81
N LYS A 493 40.95 -5.54 -26.02
CA LYS A 493 41.93 -6.26 -26.85
C LYS A 493 42.08 -5.52 -28.17
N GLY A 494 43.31 -5.37 -28.64
CA GLY A 494 43.59 -4.74 -29.92
C GLY A 494 45.07 -4.51 -30.12
N ASN A 495 45.41 -3.90 -31.24
CA ASN A 495 46.79 -3.50 -31.53
C ASN A 495 46.84 -2.34 -32.52
N ILE A 496 47.95 -1.61 -32.48
CA ILE A 496 48.35 -0.69 -33.56
C ILE A 496 48.83 -1.52 -34.75
N GLU A 497 48.44 -1.12 -35.96
CA GLU A 497 48.82 -1.79 -37.21
C GLU A 497 49.51 -0.84 -38.18
N GLY A 498 48.95 0.36 -38.37
CA GLY A 498 49.52 1.41 -39.21
C GLY A 498 50.03 2.58 -38.38
N LEU A 499 51.24 3.04 -38.72
CA LEU A 499 51.79 4.31 -38.22
C LEU A 499 52.64 4.93 -39.34
N SER A 500 52.23 6.11 -39.81
CA SER A 500 52.96 6.89 -40.82
C SER A 500 53.00 8.35 -40.43
N ALA A 501 53.96 9.10 -40.97
CA ALA A 501 54.08 10.53 -40.73
C ALA A 501 54.23 11.30 -42.05
N LYS A 502 53.67 12.50 -42.07
CA LYS A 502 53.90 13.58 -43.03
C LYS A 502 54.35 14.81 -42.25
N PRO A 503 54.89 15.86 -42.89
CA PRO A 503 55.23 17.08 -42.17
C PRO A 503 54.02 17.57 -41.35
N GLY A 504 54.23 17.84 -40.06
CA GLY A 504 53.19 18.29 -39.13
C GLY A 504 52.14 17.27 -38.65
N THR A 505 52.10 16.04 -39.19
CA THR A 505 51.00 15.09 -38.94
C THR A 505 51.46 13.64 -38.85
N ILE A 506 50.91 12.90 -37.88
CA ILE A 506 51.01 11.44 -37.77
C ILE A 506 49.65 10.82 -38.06
N SER A 507 49.62 9.79 -38.91
CA SER A 507 48.46 8.94 -39.14
C SER A 507 48.64 7.61 -38.40
N LEU A 508 47.69 7.27 -37.54
CA LEU A 508 47.66 6.04 -36.75
C LEU A 508 46.43 5.22 -37.11
N SER A 509 46.59 3.91 -37.30
CA SER A 509 45.47 2.98 -37.49
C SER A 509 45.69 1.64 -36.80
N GLY A 510 44.58 0.95 -36.52
CA GLY A 510 44.58 -0.36 -35.89
C GLY A 510 43.16 -0.87 -35.65
N TRP A 511 43.00 -1.73 -34.65
CA TRP A 511 41.70 -2.16 -34.16
C TRP A 511 41.72 -2.34 -32.65
N THR A 512 40.54 -2.25 -32.05
CA THR A 512 40.33 -2.67 -30.66
C THR A 512 38.86 -3.02 -30.44
N LEU A 513 38.61 -3.96 -29.54
CA LEU A 513 37.29 -4.34 -29.04
C LEU A 513 37.36 -4.56 -27.54
N ASP A 514 36.24 -4.43 -26.84
CA ASP A 514 36.13 -4.74 -25.42
C ASP A 514 35.28 -6.00 -25.25
N PRO A 515 35.82 -7.08 -24.67
CA PRO A 515 35.04 -8.29 -24.40
C PRO A 515 33.69 -8.05 -23.71
N ASP A 516 33.59 -7.00 -22.87
CA ASP A 516 32.39 -6.69 -22.09
C ASP A 516 31.23 -6.14 -22.92
N THR A 517 31.46 -5.71 -24.17
CA THR A 517 30.41 -5.17 -25.07
C THR A 517 30.60 -5.57 -26.53
N PRO A 518 29.53 -5.87 -27.29
CA PRO A 518 29.63 -6.04 -28.74
C PRO A 518 29.84 -4.71 -29.48
N SER A 519 29.57 -3.58 -28.84
CA SER A 519 29.68 -2.25 -29.46
C SER A 519 31.14 -1.81 -29.64
N PRO A 520 31.45 -1.00 -30.65
CA PRO A 520 32.76 -0.36 -30.78
C PRO A 520 33.10 0.49 -29.56
N ILE A 521 34.38 0.56 -29.19
CA ILE A 521 34.87 1.34 -28.05
C ILE A 521 35.72 2.53 -28.49
N ASP A 522 35.97 3.44 -27.56
CA ASP A 522 36.85 4.59 -27.79
C ASP A 522 38.34 4.22 -27.67
N VAL A 523 39.16 4.95 -28.41
CA VAL A 523 40.62 4.84 -28.47
C VAL A 523 41.23 6.18 -28.12
N HIS A 524 42.00 6.21 -27.05
CA HIS A 524 42.75 7.39 -26.62
C HIS A 524 44.18 7.31 -27.12
N VAL A 525 44.68 8.37 -27.76
CA VAL A 525 46.03 8.40 -28.31
C VAL A 525 46.85 9.51 -27.65
N TYR A 526 48.07 9.15 -27.26
CA TYR A 526 49.03 10.04 -26.63
C TYR A 526 50.28 10.15 -27.50
N VAL A 527 50.74 11.39 -27.73
CA VAL A 527 51.96 11.70 -28.48
C VAL A 527 52.98 12.28 -27.51
N ASN A 528 54.14 11.65 -27.41
CA ASN A 528 55.22 11.99 -26.48
C ASN A 528 54.76 12.09 -25.01
N GLY A 529 53.81 11.23 -24.62
CA GLY A 529 53.23 11.20 -23.27
C GLY A 529 52.16 12.26 -22.99
N ALA A 530 51.89 13.16 -23.93
CA ALA A 530 50.81 14.15 -23.84
C ALA A 530 49.57 13.70 -24.62
N TRP A 531 48.39 14.23 -24.28
CA TRP A 531 47.15 13.96 -24.99
C TRP A 531 47.25 14.36 -26.46
N GLY A 532 47.07 13.40 -27.38
CA GLY A 532 47.07 13.62 -28.82
C GLY A 532 45.67 13.74 -29.40
N GLY A 533 44.75 12.87 -29.00
CA GLY A 533 43.36 12.86 -29.48
C GLY A 533 42.59 11.59 -29.12
N LEU A 534 41.32 11.54 -29.53
CA LEU A 534 40.43 10.39 -29.37
C LEU A 534 39.75 10.04 -30.69
N THR A 535 39.46 8.75 -30.88
CA THR A 535 38.64 8.24 -31.98
C THR A 535 37.82 7.03 -31.50
N THR A 536 36.75 6.68 -32.20
CA THR A 536 35.98 5.45 -31.91
C THR A 536 36.38 4.37 -32.90
N ALA A 537 36.55 3.14 -32.42
CA ALA A 537 36.96 2.02 -33.24
C ALA A 537 35.83 1.44 -34.10
N ASN A 538 35.07 2.26 -34.84
CA ASN A 538 33.88 1.84 -35.59
C ASN A 538 34.14 1.50 -37.07
N GLY A 539 35.40 1.49 -37.51
CA GLY A 539 35.82 1.15 -38.87
C GLY A 539 35.68 -0.35 -39.17
N ALA A 540 35.40 -0.69 -40.42
CA ALA A 540 35.19 -2.09 -40.83
C ALA A 540 36.49 -2.90 -40.86
N ARG A 541 36.48 -4.05 -40.19
CA ARG A 541 37.56 -5.04 -40.05
C ARG A 541 37.00 -6.46 -40.12
N PRO A 542 36.65 -6.96 -41.33
CA PRO A 542 36.10 -8.31 -41.50
C PRO A 542 37.06 -9.43 -41.09
N ASP A 543 38.36 -9.16 -41.05
CA ASP A 543 39.37 -10.06 -40.51
C ASP A 543 39.26 -10.20 -38.99
N VAL A 544 39.04 -9.09 -38.26
CA VAL A 544 38.78 -9.09 -36.82
C VAL A 544 37.43 -9.75 -36.53
N GLY A 545 36.39 -9.37 -37.27
CA GLY A 545 35.06 -9.98 -37.17
C GLY A 545 35.07 -11.49 -37.41
N ARG A 546 35.93 -12.00 -38.32
CA ARG A 546 36.07 -13.45 -38.53
C ARG A 546 36.68 -14.19 -37.33
N VAL A 547 37.58 -13.55 -36.59
CA VAL A 547 38.20 -14.12 -35.37
C VAL A 547 37.27 -13.96 -34.16
N PHE A 548 36.52 -12.84 -34.11
CA PHE A 548 35.60 -12.48 -33.04
C PHE A 548 34.16 -12.28 -33.56
N PRO A 549 33.52 -13.34 -34.10
CA PRO A 549 32.26 -13.22 -34.87
C PRO A 549 31.08 -12.64 -34.10
N GLY A 550 31.06 -12.73 -32.77
CA GLY A 550 30.01 -12.13 -31.96
C GLY A 550 30.03 -10.60 -31.91
N TYR A 551 31.18 -9.97 -32.17
CA TYR A 551 31.38 -8.52 -32.05
C TYR A 551 31.12 -7.78 -33.36
N GLY A 552 31.04 -8.49 -34.49
CA GLY A 552 30.91 -7.91 -35.83
C GLY A 552 32.20 -7.29 -36.34
N ASP A 553 32.11 -6.56 -37.46
CA ASP A 553 33.29 -6.05 -38.18
C ASP A 553 33.70 -4.64 -37.74
N ALA A 554 32.87 -3.91 -37.00
CA ALA A 554 33.08 -2.49 -36.71
C ALA A 554 34.03 -2.27 -35.50
N HIS A 555 35.29 -2.67 -35.63
CA HIS A 555 36.29 -2.60 -34.55
C HIS A 555 37.62 -1.96 -34.96
N GLY A 556 37.72 -1.39 -36.17
CA GLY A 556 38.89 -0.68 -36.67
C GLY A 556 38.91 0.79 -36.27
N PHE A 557 40.09 1.37 -36.03
CA PHE A 557 40.25 2.80 -35.82
C PHE A 557 41.30 3.40 -36.75
N SER A 558 41.13 4.68 -37.07
CA SER A 558 42.10 5.51 -37.78
C SER A 558 41.99 6.95 -37.28
N ILE A 559 43.13 7.62 -37.06
CA ILE A 559 43.17 9.01 -36.62
C ILE A 559 44.44 9.71 -37.11
N ASP A 560 44.28 10.95 -37.58
CA ASP A 560 45.38 11.86 -37.88
C ASP A 560 45.60 12.81 -36.70
N LEU A 561 46.84 12.94 -36.26
CA LEU A 561 47.24 13.69 -35.07
C LEU A 561 48.33 14.69 -35.42
N PRO A 562 48.25 15.94 -34.95
CA PRO A 562 49.32 16.90 -35.13
C PRO A 562 50.59 16.43 -34.41
N ALA A 563 51.73 16.59 -35.06
CA ALA A 563 53.03 16.15 -34.54
C ALA A 563 54.15 17.11 -34.93
N ARG A 564 55.17 17.19 -34.10
CA ARG A 564 56.36 18.01 -34.36
C ARG A 564 57.35 17.24 -35.22
N GLY A 565 58.22 17.94 -35.95
CA GLY A 565 59.33 17.30 -36.65
C GLY A 565 60.25 16.51 -35.71
N GLY A 566 60.85 15.44 -36.23
CA GLY A 566 61.71 14.51 -35.51
C GLY A 566 60.99 13.27 -34.94
N ALA A 567 61.64 12.64 -33.96
CA ALA A 567 61.18 11.37 -33.38
C ALA A 567 59.97 11.60 -32.46
N ASN A 568 58.83 10.98 -32.76
CA ASN A 568 57.62 11.06 -31.94
C ASN A 568 57.21 9.66 -31.46
N SER A 569 56.99 9.51 -30.16
CA SER A 569 56.43 8.30 -29.55
C SER A 569 54.91 8.40 -29.51
N VAL A 570 54.20 7.42 -30.07
CA VAL A 570 52.74 7.41 -30.15
C VAL A 570 52.21 6.15 -29.46
N CYS A 571 51.38 6.34 -28.44
CA CYS A 571 50.77 5.26 -27.66
C CYS A 571 49.25 5.32 -27.79
N ALA A 572 48.61 4.18 -28.06
CA ALA A 572 47.16 4.07 -28.18
C ALA A 572 46.58 3.17 -27.07
N TYR A 573 45.46 3.58 -26.48
CA TYR A 573 44.76 2.85 -25.44
C TYR A 573 43.32 2.59 -25.83
N GLY A 574 42.88 1.33 -25.74
CA GLY A 574 41.46 0.97 -25.83
C GLY A 574 40.78 1.27 -24.49
N TYR A 575 39.71 2.06 -24.52
CA TYR A 575 39.02 2.52 -23.33
C TYR A 575 37.96 1.51 -22.88
N ASN A 576 38.05 1.04 -21.63
CA ASN A 576 37.18 -0.01 -21.11
C ASN A 576 35.78 0.56 -20.77
N VAL A 577 34.72 -0.15 -21.15
CA VAL A 577 33.32 0.30 -20.93
C VAL A 577 32.67 -0.18 -19.64
N MET A 578 33.21 -1.20 -18.96
CA MET A 578 32.59 -1.82 -17.76
C MET A 578 33.43 -1.70 -16.47
N GLY A 579 34.38 -0.76 -16.44
CA GLY A 579 35.25 -0.52 -15.29
C GLY A 579 36.40 -1.51 -15.21
N GLY A 580 37.59 -1.00 -14.88
CA GLY A 580 38.85 -1.74 -15.03
C GLY A 580 39.92 -0.85 -15.65
N ALA A 581 41.10 -1.41 -15.92
CA ALA A 581 42.17 -0.68 -16.59
C ALA A 581 41.90 -0.59 -18.10
N ASN A 582 42.17 0.58 -18.68
CA ASN A 582 42.28 0.73 -20.13
C ASN A 582 43.48 -0.07 -20.63
N THR A 583 43.37 -0.68 -21.80
CA THR A 583 44.46 -1.50 -22.35
C THR A 583 45.37 -0.66 -23.23
N LEU A 584 46.67 -0.64 -22.95
CA LEU A 584 47.67 -0.14 -23.90
C LEU A 584 47.71 -1.08 -25.11
N LEU A 585 47.23 -0.62 -26.25
CA LEU A 585 47.23 -1.35 -27.52
C LEU A 585 48.64 -1.40 -28.14
N GLY A 586 49.50 -0.45 -27.77
CA GLY A 586 50.90 -0.41 -28.13
C GLY A 586 51.46 1.02 -28.10
N CYS A 587 52.78 1.11 -28.06
CA CYS A 587 53.53 2.35 -28.31
C CYS A 587 54.48 2.11 -29.49
N ARG A 588 54.52 3.04 -30.44
CA ARG A 588 55.44 3.00 -31.59
C ARG A 588 56.03 4.37 -31.84
N THR A 589 57.29 4.41 -32.27
CA THR A 589 57.96 5.66 -32.64
C THR A 589 57.92 5.84 -34.15
N VAL A 590 57.67 7.06 -34.60
CA VAL A 590 57.74 7.45 -36.01
C VAL A 590 58.58 8.71 -36.16
N GLN A 591 59.34 8.78 -37.25
CA GLN A 591 60.08 9.97 -37.62
C GLN A 591 59.17 10.86 -38.46
N VAL A 592 58.85 12.02 -37.92
CA VAL A 592 58.15 13.08 -38.67
C VAL A 592 59.22 13.90 -39.38
N PRO A 593 59.05 14.23 -40.68
CA PRO A 593 59.95 15.15 -41.36
C PRO A 593 60.16 16.42 -40.52
N GLY A 594 61.42 16.84 -40.43
CA GLY A 594 61.83 17.99 -39.62
C GLY A 594 63.25 18.41 -39.95
N GLY A 595 63.66 19.59 -39.49
CA GLY A 595 64.96 20.17 -39.80
C GLY A 595 64.92 21.68 -39.97
N VAL A 596 66.08 22.29 -40.26
CA VAL A 596 66.14 23.75 -40.45
C VAL A 596 65.45 24.17 -41.76
N PRO A 597 64.88 25.39 -41.82
CA PRO A 597 64.30 25.92 -43.04
C PRO A 597 65.27 25.88 -44.23
N PHE A 598 64.76 25.70 -45.43
CA PHE A 598 65.56 25.73 -46.65
C PHE A 598 64.81 26.45 -47.76
N GLY A 599 65.54 26.95 -48.75
CA GLY A 599 64.95 27.76 -49.81
C GLY A 599 66.02 28.43 -50.65
N ASN A 600 65.58 29.38 -51.47
CA ASN A 600 66.47 30.13 -52.34
C ASN A 600 66.01 31.57 -52.51
N VAL A 601 66.98 32.50 -52.57
CA VAL A 601 66.76 33.86 -53.08
C VAL A 601 66.99 33.83 -54.58
N GLU A 602 65.99 34.22 -55.36
CA GLU A 602 66.01 34.06 -56.80
C GLU A 602 66.20 35.37 -57.55
N SER A 603 65.71 36.47 -56.99
CA SER A 603 65.90 37.80 -57.57
C SER A 603 66.09 38.84 -56.49
N VAL A 604 67.09 39.70 -56.71
CA VAL A 604 67.30 40.94 -55.96
C VAL A 604 67.46 42.04 -57.01
N SER A 605 66.48 42.93 -57.10
CA SER A 605 66.50 44.05 -58.06
C SER A 605 66.40 45.38 -57.33
N VAL A 606 67.11 46.38 -57.84
CA VAL A 606 67.11 47.74 -57.29
C VAL A 606 66.46 48.67 -58.29
N ALA A 607 65.45 49.41 -57.84
CA ALA A 607 64.79 50.44 -58.64
C ALA A 607 64.22 51.53 -57.72
N ASN A 608 64.37 52.80 -58.11
CA ASN A 608 63.79 53.96 -57.41
C ASN A 608 64.08 53.99 -55.89
N GLY A 609 65.32 53.69 -55.49
CA GLY A 609 65.74 53.68 -54.08
C GLY A 609 65.14 52.54 -53.25
N LYS A 610 64.65 51.47 -53.89
CA LYS A 610 64.08 50.29 -53.23
C LYS A 610 64.70 49.01 -53.78
N ILE A 611 64.89 48.04 -52.90
CA ILE A 611 65.34 46.68 -53.20
C ILE A 611 64.13 45.77 -53.17
N THR A 612 63.82 45.10 -54.27
CA THR A 612 62.81 44.04 -54.30
C THR A 612 63.50 42.69 -54.30
N VAL A 613 63.20 41.89 -53.28
CA VAL A 613 63.73 40.55 -53.07
C VAL A 613 62.60 39.55 -53.29
N SER A 614 62.84 38.53 -54.11
CA SER A 614 61.91 37.40 -54.27
C SER A 614 62.63 36.07 -54.19
N GLY A 615 61.91 35.06 -53.71
CA GLY A 615 62.41 33.70 -53.58
C GLY A 615 61.33 32.78 -53.04
N TRP A 616 61.75 31.69 -52.42
CA TRP A 616 60.86 30.77 -51.70
C TRP A 616 61.59 30.16 -50.51
N THR A 617 60.83 29.72 -49.51
CA THR A 617 61.36 28.98 -48.37
C THR A 617 60.34 28.02 -47.81
N ILE A 618 60.81 26.85 -47.38
CA ILE A 618 60.05 25.79 -46.72
C ILE A 618 60.70 25.51 -45.37
N ASP A 619 59.88 25.27 -44.36
CA ASP A 619 60.32 24.69 -43.10
C ASP A 619 59.90 23.22 -43.04
N PRO A 620 60.84 22.26 -42.98
CA PRO A 620 60.51 20.85 -42.89
C PRO A 620 59.62 20.47 -41.70
N ASP A 621 59.58 21.27 -40.64
CA ASP A 621 58.82 21.02 -39.42
C ASP A 621 57.32 21.33 -39.56
N SER A 622 56.89 21.98 -40.65
CA SER A 622 55.50 22.42 -40.85
C SER A 622 55.09 22.43 -42.32
N ILE A 623 53.82 22.09 -42.61
CA ILE A 623 53.24 22.32 -43.95
C ILE A 623 52.86 23.78 -44.19
N GLY A 624 52.84 24.61 -43.15
CA GLY A 624 52.51 26.03 -43.23
C GLY A 624 53.67 26.86 -43.81
N SER A 625 53.32 27.96 -44.48
CA SER A 625 54.30 28.97 -44.90
C SER A 625 55.00 29.59 -43.69
N ILE A 626 56.29 29.87 -43.80
CA ILE A 626 57.08 30.54 -42.76
C ILE A 626 57.46 31.98 -43.15
N ASP A 627 57.95 32.75 -42.19
CA ASP A 627 58.42 34.10 -42.44
C ASP A 627 59.84 34.13 -43.05
N ALA A 628 60.06 35.11 -43.94
CA ALA A 628 61.35 35.46 -44.51
C ALA A 628 61.74 36.88 -44.08
N HIS A 629 62.84 37.01 -43.34
CA HIS A 629 63.38 38.28 -42.86
C HIS A 629 64.48 38.78 -43.80
N VAL A 630 64.44 40.05 -44.18
CA VAL A 630 65.42 40.68 -45.06
C VAL A 630 66.24 41.71 -44.30
N TYR A 631 67.55 41.62 -44.44
CA TYR A 631 68.54 42.55 -43.88
C TYR A 631 69.34 43.20 -45.01
N VAL A 632 69.60 44.50 -44.89
CA VAL A 632 70.38 45.29 -45.84
C VAL A 632 71.55 45.92 -45.10
N ASN A 633 72.79 45.61 -45.52
CA ASN A 633 74.02 46.02 -44.85
C ASN A 633 73.96 45.74 -43.34
N ASP A 634 73.61 44.48 -43.00
CA ASP A 634 73.46 43.94 -41.64
C ASP A 634 72.41 44.64 -40.74
N GLY A 635 71.63 45.60 -41.27
CA GLY A 635 70.50 46.19 -40.55
C GLY A 635 69.15 45.67 -41.05
N TRP A 636 68.14 45.75 -40.19
CA TRP A 636 66.78 45.32 -40.51
C TRP A 636 66.21 46.03 -41.75
N GLY A 637 65.72 45.25 -42.72
CA GLY A 637 65.06 45.73 -43.93
C GLY A 637 63.55 45.49 -43.93
N GLY A 638 63.08 44.36 -43.37
CA GLY A 638 61.66 44.00 -43.27
C GLY A 638 61.44 42.49 -43.16
N LEU A 639 60.18 42.07 -43.03
CA LEU A 639 59.76 40.66 -43.10
C LEU A 639 58.56 40.48 -44.03
N THR A 640 58.40 39.27 -44.54
CA THR A 640 57.21 38.85 -45.28
C THR A 640 56.96 37.37 -45.00
N THR A 641 55.70 36.94 -45.01
CA THR A 641 55.37 35.51 -44.96
C THR A 641 55.50 34.93 -46.36
N ALA A 642 56.19 33.80 -46.49
CA ALA A 642 56.41 33.12 -47.75
C ALA A 642 55.15 32.36 -48.22
N ASN A 643 54.03 33.05 -48.44
CA ASN A 643 52.73 32.44 -48.78
C ASN A 643 52.31 32.63 -50.25
N LEU A 644 53.20 33.15 -51.10
CA LEU A 644 52.93 33.31 -52.54
C LEU A 644 52.98 31.95 -53.24
N SER A 645 52.15 31.80 -54.29
CA SER A 645 52.05 30.55 -55.06
C SER A 645 53.31 30.30 -55.90
N ARG A 646 53.84 29.08 -55.79
CA ARG A 646 55.00 28.53 -56.49
C ARG A 646 54.74 27.08 -56.91
N PRO A 647 54.00 26.86 -58.01
CA PRO A 647 53.67 25.51 -58.49
C PRO A 647 54.90 24.66 -58.85
N ASP A 648 56.01 25.30 -59.20
CA ASP A 648 57.31 24.66 -59.42
C ASP A 648 57.93 24.13 -58.12
N VAL A 649 57.84 24.87 -57.02
CA VAL A 649 58.25 24.43 -55.68
C VAL A 649 57.37 23.28 -55.20
N ALA A 650 56.04 23.38 -55.37
CA ALA A 650 55.12 22.28 -55.06
C ALA A 650 55.42 21.00 -55.84
N ARG A 651 55.86 21.12 -57.09
CA ARG A 651 56.24 19.94 -57.90
C ARG A 651 57.51 19.26 -57.38
N ALA A 652 58.44 20.02 -56.80
CA ALA A 652 59.67 19.49 -56.21
C ALA A 652 59.46 18.97 -54.77
N PHE A 653 58.59 19.64 -54.00
CA PHE A 653 58.30 19.36 -52.60
C PHE A 653 56.78 19.20 -52.38
N PRO A 654 56.18 18.10 -52.91
CA PRO A 654 54.72 17.95 -53.00
C PRO A 654 54.00 17.93 -51.64
N ASP A 655 54.68 17.49 -50.57
CA ASP A 655 54.08 17.41 -49.24
C ASP A 655 53.81 18.78 -48.59
N TYR A 656 54.40 19.87 -49.10
CA TYR A 656 54.29 21.22 -48.53
C TYR A 656 53.35 22.14 -49.33
N GLY A 657 52.98 21.77 -50.56
CA GLY A 657 52.11 22.59 -51.42
C GLY A 657 52.82 23.77 -52.10
N ASP A 658 52.04 24.69 -52.69
CA ASP A 658 52.56 25.78 -53.52
C ASP A 658 52.73 27.11 -52.80
N LYS A 659 52.25 27.25 -51.56
CA LYS A 659 52.26 28.52 -50.81
C LYS A 659 53.55 28.71 -50.02
N HIS A 660 54.68 28.76 -50.73
CA HIS A 660 56.02 28.89 -50.14
C HIS A 660 56.90 29.97 -50.77
N GLY A 661 56.36 30.77 -51.70
CA GLY A 661 57.06 31.89 -52.32
C GLY A 661 57.00 33.16 -51.47
N PHE A 662 58.04 33.98 -51.51
CA PHE A 662 58.04 35.31 -50.90
C PHE A 662 58.46 36.39 -51.90
N GLN A 663 57.92 37.58 -51.71
CA GLN A 663 58.38 38.81 -52.34
C GLN A 663 58.23 39.95 -51.34
N ILE A 664 59.26 40.78 -51.21
CA ILE A 664 59.24 41.97 -50.36
C ILE A 664 60.07 43.08 -50.99
N THR A 665 59.57 44.31 -50.87
CA THR A 665 60.30 45.51 -51.27
C THR A 665 60.72 46.28 -50.03
N VAL A 666 62.02 46.45 -49.84
CA VAL A 666 62.64 47.16 -48.71
C VAL A 666 63.41 48.39 -49.21
N PRO A 667 63.63 49.44 -48.39
CA PRO A 667 64.43 50.60 -48.81
C PRO A 667 65.89 50.21 -49.14
N ALA A 668 66.44 50.77 -50.22
CA ALA A 668 67.87 50.70 -50.52
C ALA A 668 68.64 51.74 -49.71
N ARG A 669 69.88 51.45 -49.34
CA ARG A 669 70.82 52.40 -48.73
C ARG A 669 71.73 52.99 -49.81
N ALA A 670 72.28 54.18 -49.57
CA ALA A 670 73.22 54.80 -50.49
C ALA A 670 74.49 53.93 -50.67
N GLY A 671 74.91 53.72 -51.92
CA GLY A 671 76.07 52.90 -52.26
C GLY A 671 75.74 51.41 -52.44
N ASN A 672 76.73 50.53 -52.28
CA ASN A 672 76.52 49.09 -52.41
C ASN A 672 75.64 48.56 -51.27
N ASN A 673 74.68 47.71 -51.62
CA ASN A 673 73.74 47.09 -50.69
C ASN A 673 73.97 45.58 -50.66
N ARG A 674 74.42 45.07 -49.50
CA ARG A 674 74.47 43.64 -49.19
C ARG A 674 73.14 43.20 -48.63
N VAL A 675 72.41 42.37 -49.37
CA VAL A 675 71.08 41.89 -49.02
C VAL A 675 71.16 40.45 -48.55
N CYS A 676 70.76 40.18 -47.30
CA CYS A 676 70.70 38.84 -46.74
C CYS A 676 69.26 38.49 -46.36
N VAL A 677 68.82 37.27 -46.67
CA VAL A 677 67.49 36.76 -46.30
C VAL A 677 67.65 35.62 -45.30
N TYR A 678 66.84 35.64 -44.24
CA TYR A 678 66.74 34.56 -43.26
C TYR A 678 65.35 33.95 -43.34
N ALA A 679 65.29 32.64 -43.54
CA ALA A 679 64.08 31.85 -43.33
C ALA A 679 63.91 31.56 -41.84
N ILE A 680 62.74 31.90 -41.30
CA ILE A 680 62.48 31.84 -39.87
C ILE A 680 61.92 30.48 -39.48
N ASN A 681 62.62 29.78 -38.60
CA ASN A 681 62.26 28.46 -38.15
C ASN A 681 61.01 28.52 -37.25
N THR A 682 60.07 27.62 -37.50
CA THR A 682 58.84 27.43 -36.72
C THR A 682 58.85 26.13 -35.92
N GLY A 683 59.83 25.26 -36.16
CA GLY A 683 60.03 24.00 -35.43
C GLY A 683 60.92 24.07 -34.20
N THR A 684 61.38 22.92 -33.72
CA THR A 684 62.21 22.82 -32.50
C THR A 684 63.69 23.06 -32.81
N GLY A 685 64.24 24.17 -32.29
CA GLY A 685 65.62 24.61 -32.51
C GLY A 685 65.67 26.09 -32.88
N SER A 686 66.74 26.81 -32.55
CA SER A 686 66.84 28.27 -32.76
C SER A 686 67.38 28.70 -34.13
N ASP A 687 67.68 27.75 -35.01
CA ASP A 687 68.51 28.02 -36.17
C ASP A 687 67.67 28.45 -37.37
N ASN A 688 67.53 29.77 -37.52
CA ASN A 688 67.05 30.39 -38.75
C ASN A 688 68.07 30.19 -39.87
N THR A 689 67.62 29.85 -41.07
CA THR A 689 68.53 29.62 -42.20
C THR A 689 68.81 30.92 -42.94
N ARG A 690 70.07 31.35 -42.95
CA ARG A 690 70.52 32.47 -43.78
C ARG A 690 70.83 31.99 -45.20
N PHE A 691 70.11 32.51 -46.19
CA PHE A 691 70.45 32.31 -47.60
C PHE A 691 71.71 33.12 -47.99
N PRO A 692 72.41 32.77 -49.07
CA PRO A 692 73.56 33.54 -49.56
C PRO A 692 73.19 35.02 -49.73
N CYS A 693 74.03 35.91 -49.18
CA CYS A 693 73.81 37.35 -49.34
C CYS A 693 74.18 37.78 -50.76
N ILE A 694 73.41 38.70 -51.33
CA ILE A 694 73.60 39.20 -52.68
C ILE A 694 73.94 40.69 -52.60
N ASP A 695 75.05 41.08 -53.20
CA ASP A 695 75.46 42.48 -53.31
C ASP A 695 74.85 43.10 -54.57
N VAL A 696 74.18 44.24 -54.40
CA VAL A 696 73.59 45.02 -55.50
C VAL A 696 74.01 46.49 -55.41
N ALA A 697 74.22 47.12 -56.56
CA ALA A 697 74.47 48.56 -56.61
C ALA A 697 73.17 49.32 -56.30
N GLY A 698 73.23 50.25 -55.35
CA GLY A 698 72.09 51.03 -54.85
C GLY A 698 71.65 52.17 -55.75
#